data_AF-A0A6L4ZHY5-F1
#
_entry.id   AF-A0A6L4ZHY5-F1
#
_cell.length_a   1.000
_cell.length_b   1.000
_cell.length_c   1.000
_cell.angle_alpha   90.00
_cell.angle_beta   90.00
_cell.angle_gamma   90.00
#
_symmetry.space_group_name_H-M   'P 1'
#
loop_
_entity.id
_entity.type
_entity.pdbx_description
1 polymer ?
#
loop_
_entity_poly.entity_id
_entity_poly.type
_entity_poly.pdbx_seq_one_letter_code
_entity_poly.pdbx_strand_id
1 'polypeptide(L)'
;NWNFSDNKELEIKDFTGIFPDNYSREKLLGEIASEVYNSLEKCLNKDSLRVIIEQNIPNVPNRFSAISQGCDFFIKNILQLEGDKLVFNSQPLFQLALGLKIYYSLENQTPPLNSEGESLWREYSFAAAIARRKRRIQYVLSKFEGYILEITKSVKNPETFSSSATLAIIISETGSSELAKFFIKYLSELSFRPIRYSKNRNLISSFAFAHCFVLAGNEGFDWFYKEYLDPMYPLDWSDGEVAASVLSHWILISNFSITAEQKVKFSKLISAIKSINLKLCEHSCAEVCLFPVLAIVSPEKFAFSDLVSLYAKNLLSTILKDKAKKLLSSIYITNKPAVLDALNRVATEDEDREANVATFWLELSKEAPSIKILHSAISCLDKYPYMRSELETRFGAANFQSVLYWYTFYGKYKGKLTANSAISLYKKGEHNMFLLGRGLSEGFGYYRVEEVEKTLQSLLQNKGDEALYWLFDILSEDNDSYHFFFYAEYWNVILQKLMDSENLHLALFRQCIKFLDSYTLPRNSEVRYKIKELAIKKPQYKKTLQESLNSLSKKLRINSARMLFSCFPGENTLVVEIVINSVTNYIHDTHGGHEWLRFALRLSLGESLISHIVTKIETFSSTSKTFALTLLLHNKYTLNNDLYKQLIVGLLGEGRIIGQNWGYI
;
A
#
# COMPACT_ATOMS: atom_id res chain seq x y z
N ASN A 1 -9.20 -22.13 19.52
CA ASN A 1 -9.23 -22.71 20.88
C ASN A 1 -8.53 -21.72 21.78
N TRP A 2 -9.26 -20.91 22.56
CA TRP A 2 -8.70 -19.73 23.26
C TRP A 2 -7.84 -20.08 24.49
N ASN A 3 -7.75 -21.37 24.82
CA ASN A 3 -7.09 -21.86 26.03
C ASN A 3 -5.67 -22.41 25.79
N PHE A 4 -5.10 -22.32 24.58
CA PHE A 4 -3.97 -23.20 24.20
C PHE A 4 -2.79 -22.57 23.43
N SER A 5 -2.67 -21.26 23.27
CA SER A 5 -1.58 -20.73 22.41
C SER A 5 -0.23 -20.49 23.10
N ASP A 6 -0.11 -20.43 24.43
CA ASP A 6 1.09 -19.82 25.04
C ASP A 6 1.76 -20.56 26.21
N ASN A 7 1.47 -21.84 26.49
CA ASN A 7 2.06 -22.60 27.61
C ASN A 7 2.00 -21.92 29.00
N LYS A 8 1.14 -20.90 29.17
CA LYS A 8 0.92 -20.20 30.43
C LYS A 8 -0.31 -20.79 31.10
N GLU A 9 -0.09 -21.59 32.14
CA GLU A 9 -1.17 -22.05 33.01
C GLU A 9 -1.88 -20.83 33.61
N LEU A 10 -3.16 -20.70 33.27
CA LEU A 10 -4.05 -19.69 33.81
C LEU A 10 -5.07 -20.42 34.69
N GLU A 11 -5.09 -20.12 35.98
CA GLU A 11 -6.13 -20.63 36.90
C GLU A 11 -7.46 -19.91 36.62
N ILE A 12 -8.14 -20.25 35.52
CA ILE A 12 -9.39 -19.62 35.06
C ILE A 12 -10.62 -20.51 35.30
N LYS A 13 -10.57 -21.39 36.30
CA LYS A 13 -11.59 -22.43 36.53
C LYS A 13 -12.98 -21.84 36.85
N ASP A 14 -13.04 -20.78 37.66
CA ASP A 14 -14.30 -20.13 38.01
C ASP A 14 -14.83 -19.29 36.82
N PHE A 15 -13.95 -18.60 36.10
CA PHE A 15 -14.33 -17.83 34.90
C PHE A 15 -14.83 -18.74 33.76
N THR A 16 -14.12 -19.84 33.48
CA THR A 16 -14.55 -20.85 32.50
C THR A 16 -15.72 -21.71 32.99
N GLY A 17 -15.98 -21.79 34.29
CA GLY A 17 -17.22 -22.36 34.83
C GLY A 17 -18.45 -21.52 34.44
N ILE A 18 -18.31 -20.19 34.36
CA ILE A 18 -19.38 -19.25 33.99
C ILE A 18 -19.47 -19.04 32.47
N PHE A 19 -18.32 -18.96 31.80
CA PHE A 19 -18.21 -18.83 30.34
C PHE A 19 -17.52 -20.08 29.74
N PRO A 20 -18.19 -21.24 29.74
CA PRO A 20 -17.58 -22.53 29.38
C PRO A 20 -17.18 -22.63 27.91
N ASP A 21 -17.91 -21.95 27.03
CA ASP A 21 -17.73 -22.03 25.59
C ASP A 21 -17.16 -20.73 25.00
N ASN A 22 -16.69 -20.81 23.75
CA ASN A 22 -16.11 -19.64 23.07
C ASN A 22 -17.17 -18.57 22.74
N TYR A 23 -18.43 -18.95 22.51
CA TYR A 23 -19.49 -18.01 22.10
C TYR A 23 -19.82 -17.03 23.24
N SER A 24 -19.91 -17.53 24.47
CA SER A 24 -20.17 -16.72 25.66
C SER A 24 -19.00 -15.77 25.98
N ARG A 25 -17.75 -16.21 25.75
CA ARG A 25 -16.54 -15.35 25.89
C ARG A 25 -16.41 -14.31 24.77
N GLU A 26 -16.77 -14.67 23.54
CA GLU A 26 -16.80 -13.75 22.39
C GLU A 26 -17.77 -12.60 22.62
N LYS A 27 -18.94 -12.86 23.23
CA LYS A 27 -19.90 -11.81 23.58
C LYS A 27 -19.29 -10.80 24.55
N LEU A 28 -18.63 -11.28 25.60
CA LEU A 28 -17.95 -10.43 26.57
C LEU A 28 -16.80 -9.62 25.93
N LEU A 29 -16.06 -10.21 24.99
CA LEU A 29 -15.04 -9.50 24.22
C LEU A 29 -15.64 -8.32 23.43
N GLY A 30 -16.82 -8.52 22.83
CA GLY A 30 -17.54 -7.45 22.12
C GLY A 30 -17.92 -6.29 23.04
N GLU A 31 -18.38 -6.57 24.26
CA GLU A 31 -18.68 -5.54 25.26
C GLU A 31 -17.42 -4.75 25.67
N ILE A 32 -16.30 -5.44 25.89
CA ILE A 32 -15.01 -4.78 26.18
C ILE A 32 -14.60 -3.85 25.04
N ALA A 33 -14.73 -4.31 23.79
CA ALA A 33 -14.40 -3.48 22.63
C ALA A 33 -15.32 -2.27 22.49
N SER A 34 -16.63 -2.44 22.75
CA SER A 34 -17.61 -1.35 22.76
C SER A 34 -17.23 -0.23 23.72
N GLU A 35 -16.79 -0.58 24.93
CA GLU A 35 -16.35 0.40 25.92
C GLU A 35 -15.03 1.10 25.53
N VAL A 36 -14.08 0.36 24.96
CA VAL A 36 -12.88 0.97 24.35
C VAL A 36 -13.29 1.96 23.26
N TYR A 37 -14.24 1.60 22.40
CA TYR A 37 -14.71 2.48 21.32
C TYR A 37 -15.39 3.75 21.85
N ASN A 38 -16.19 3.65 22.90
CA ASN A 38 -16.88 4.81 23.48
C ASN A 38 -15.96 5.70 24.34
N SER A 39 -14.81 5.18 24.78
CA SER A 39 -13.82 5.96 25.52
C SER A 39 -13.17 7.05 24.66
N LEU A 40 -12.92 8.23 25.26
CA LEU A 40 -12.25 9.35 24.58
C LEU A 40 -10.83 9.02 24.13
N GLU A 41 -10.11 8.23 24.94
CA GLU A 41 -8.71 7.88 24.72
C GLU A 41 -8.53 6.55 23.95
N LYS A 42 -9.62 5.88 23.56
CA LYS A 42 -9.61 4.57 22.90
C LYS A 42 -8.83 3.50 23.69
N CYS A 43 -8.95 3.52 25.01
CA CYS A 43 -8.32 2.60 25.94
C CYS A 43 -9.16 2.40 27.20
N LEU A 44 -8.86 1.37 27.99
CA LEU A 44 -9.46 1.11 29.31
C LEU A 44 -8.43 1.20 30.42
N ASN A 45 -8.85 1.38 31.66
CA ASN A 45 -8.02 1.04 32.82
C ASN A 45 -8.48 -0.29 33.43
N LYS A 46 -7.72 -0.83 34.39
CA LYS A 46 -8.04 -2.11 35.04
C LYS A 46 -9.39 -2.10 35.76
N ASP A 47 -9.77 -0.97 36.36
CA ASP A 47 -11.04 -0.84 37.07
C ASP A 47 -12.23 -0.84 36.11
N SER A 48 -12.12 -0.15 34.98
CA SER A 48 -13.12 -0.18 33.91
C SER A 48 -13.29 -1.59 33.35
N LEU A 49 -12.20 -2.32 33.10
CA LEU A 49 -12.28 -3.72 32.68
C LEU A 49 -12.99 -4.59 33.73
N ARG A 50 -12.66 -4.40 35.01
CA ARG A 50 -13.29 -5.13 36.12
C ARG A 50 -14.81 -4.86 36.17
N VAL A 51 -15.23 -3.61 36.01
CA VAL A 51 -16.64 -3.22 35.99
C VAL A 51 -17.39 -3.89 34.84
N ILE A 52 -16.82 -3.91 33.63
CA ILE A 52 -17.43 -4.54 32.45
C ILE A 52 -17.64 -6.04 32.69
N ILE A 53 -16.62 -6.72 33.21
CA ILE A 53 -16.68 -8.16 33.52
C ILE A 53 -17.69 -8.42 34.64
N GLU A 54 -17.70 -7.57 35.67
CA GLU A 54 -18.64 -7.69 36.80
C GLU A 54 -20.11 -7.54 36.36
N GLN A 55 -20.40 -6.63 35.43
CA GLN A 55 -21.74 -6.41 34.89
C GLN A 55 -22.25 -7.59 34.05
N ASN A 56 -21.34 -8.37 33.47
CA ASN A 56 -21.67 -9.51 32.61
C ASN A 56 -21.62 -10.86 33.36
N ILE A 57 -21.16 -10.89 34.61
CA ILE A 57 -21.13 -12.09 35.45
C ILE A 57 -22.37 -12.16 36.35
N PRO A 58 -23.19 -13.23 36.26
CA PRO A 58 -24.35 -13.41 37.12
C PRO A 58 -23.94 -13.58 38.59
N ASN A 59 -24.89 -13.35 39.50
CA ASN A 59 -24.62 -13.44 40.94
C ASN A 59 -24.43 -14.90 41.39
N VAL A 60 -23.19 -15.36 41.43
CA VAL A 60 -22.79 -16.74 41.81
C VAL A 60 -21.84 -16.73 43.01
N PRO A 61 -21.73 -17.85 43.79
CA PRO A 61 -20.90 -17.90 45.00
C PRO A 61 -19.42 -17.51 44.80
N ASN A 62 -18.83 -17.86 43.65
CA ASN A 62 -17.43 -17.55 43.32
C ASN A 62 -17.28 -16.29 42.45
N ARG A 63 -18.24 -15.35 42.48
CA ARG A 63 -18.30 -14.19 41.59
C ARG A 63 -17.01 -13.35 41.59
N PHE A 64 -16.44 -13.06 42.77
CA PHE A 64 -15.20 -12.27 42.86
C PHE A 64 -14.00 -12.99 42.23
N SER A 65 -13.88 -14.30 42.45
CA SER A 65 -12.84 -15.13 41.83
C SER A 65 -12.98 -15.13 40.31
N ALA A 66 -14.20 -15.34 39.80
CA ALA A 66 -14.48 -15.34 38.37
C ALA A 66 -14.22 -13.98 37.69
N ILE A 67 -14.52 -12.86 38.36
CA ILE A 67 -14.22 -11.51 37.85
C ILE A 67 -12.71 -11.31 37.72
N SER A 68 -11.93 -11.68 38.74
CA SER A 68 -10.47 -11.55 38.72
C SER A 68 -9.85 -12.41 37.63
N GLN A 69 -10.27 -13.67 37.55
CA GLN A 69 -9.82 -14.61 36.52
C GLN A 69 -10.18 -14.13 35.10
N GLY A 70 -11.37 -13.53 34.92
CA GLY A 70 -11.76 -12.91 33.65
C GLY A 70 -10.88 -11.74 33.24
N CYS A 71 -10.53 -10.85 34.18
CA CYS A 71 -9.60 -9.74 33.92
C CYS A 71 -8.24 -10.28 33.46
N ASP A 72 -7.69 -11.24 34.19
CA ASP A 72 -6.40 -11.86 33.86
C ASP A 72 -6.44 -12.58 32.52
N PHE A 73 -7.57 -13.21 32.19
CA PHE A 73 -7.78 -13.87 30.90
C PHE A 73 -7.68 -12.87 29.74
N PHE A 74 -8.42 -11.76 29.75
CA PHE A 74 -8.40 -10.78 28.66
C PHE A 74 -7.08 -10.00 28.59
N ILE A 75 -6.49 -9.65 29.74
CA ILE A 75 -5.18 -8.97 29.79
C ILE A 75 -4.07 -9.87 29.24
N LYS A 76 -4.06 -11.17 29.52
CA LYS A 76 -2.99 -12.05 29.03
C LYS A 76 -3.16 -12.48 27.57
N ASN A 77 -4.38 -12.54 27.06
CA ASN A 77 -4.64 -13.12 25.73
C ASN A 77 -4.94 -12.09 24.62
N ILE A 78 -5.46 -10.91 24.95
CA ILE A 78 -6.03 -9.98 23.95
C ILE A 78 -5.55 -8.54 24.12
N LEU A 79 -5.54 -8.05 25.36
CA LEU A 79 -5.15 -6.67 25.67
C LEU A 79 -3.65 -6.58 25.98
N GLN A 80 -3.10 -5.38 25.80
CA GLN A 80 -1.74 -5.04 26.16
C GLN A 80 -1.76 -3.87 27.16
N LEU A 81 -0.87 -3.94 28.14
CA LEU A 81 -0.69 -2.87 29.12
C LEU A 81 0.33 -1.86 28.58
N GLU A 82 -0.10 -0.63 28.37
CA GLU A 82 0.72 0.53 27.99
C GLU A 82 0.64 1.58 29.11
N GLY A 83 1.60 1.54 30.03
CA GLY A 83 1.52 2.29 31.28
C GLY A 83 0.38 1.76 32.17
N ASP A 84 -0.57 2.63 32.51
CA ASP A 84 -1.78 2.26 33.28
C ASP A 84 -3.01 1.97 32.39
N LYS A 85 -2.82 1.97 31.07
CA LYS A 85 -3.88 1.81 30.08
C LYS A 85 -3.83 0.43 29.43
N LEU A 86 -5.00 -0.12 29.18
CA LEU A 86 -5.23 -1.37 28.46
C LEU A 86 -5.71 -1.02 27.06
N VAL A 87 -4.96 -1.49 26.07
CA VAL A 87 -5.25 -1.30 24.64
C VAL A 87 -5.29 -2.65 23.94
N PHE A 88 -5.95 -2.72 22.79
CA PHE A 88 -5.87 -3.91 21.95
C PHE A 88 -4.48 -4.00 21.31
N ASN A 89 -3.91 -5.22 21.27
CA ASN A 89 -2.60 -5.47 20.69
C ASN A 89 -2.49 -5.11 19.19
N SER A 90 -3.62 -4.98 18.50
CA SER A 90 -3.68 -4.65 17.09
C SER A 90 -5.04 -4.08 16.71
N GLN A 91 -5.04 -3.14 15.77
CA GLN A 91 -6.28 -2.55 15.24
C GLN A 91 -7.22 -3.61 14.62
N PRO A 92 -6.78 -4.57 13.78
CA PRO A 92 -7.69 -5.56 13.21
C PRO A 92 -8.40 -6.42 14.26
N LEU A 93 -7.71 -6.78 15.36
CA LEU A 93 -8.32 -7.53 16.45
C LEU A 93 -9.40 -6.72 17.17
N PHE A 94 -9.14 -5.42 17.39
CA PHE A 94 -10.13 -4.50 17.93
C PHE A 94 -11.36 -4.39 17.02
N GLN A 95 -11.18 -4.24 15.71
CA GLN A 95 -12.28 -4.15 14.74
C GLN A 95 -13.10 -5.45 14.65
N LEU A 96 -12.45 -6.61 14.76
CA LEU A 96 -13.13 -7.91 14.86
C LEU A 96 -13.96 -8.00 16.14
N ALA A 97 -13.42 -7.55 17.28
CA ALA A 97 -14.12 -7.52 18.56
C ALA A 97 -15.34 -6.58 18.52
N LEU A 98 -15.21 -5.41 17.91
CA LEU A 98 -16.37 -4.54 17.63
C LEU A 98 -17.37 -5.21 16.68
N GLY A 99 -16.90 -5.95 15.67
CA GLY A 99 -17.77 -6.75 14.81
C GLY A 99 -18.58 -7.80 15.57
N LEU A 100 -18.04 -8.40 16.65
CA LEU A 100 -18.79 -9.28 17.55
C LEU A 100 -19.91 -8.53 18.27
N LYS A 101 -19.62 -7.32 18.79
CA LYS A 101 -20.64 -6.47 19.41
C LYS A 101 -21.76 -6.14 18.43
N ILE A 102 -21.42 -5.68 17.23
CA ILE A 102 -22.40 -5.35 16.19
C ILE A 102 -23.24 -6.59 15.86
N TYR A 103 -22.62 -7.74 15.60
CA TYR A 103 -23.34 -8.98 15.33
C TYR A 103 -24.37 -9.31 16.44
N TYR A 104 -23.95 -9.31 17.70
CA TYR A 104 -24.85 -9.62 18.81
C TYR A 104 -25.91 -8.54 19.02
N SER A 105 -25.61 -7.27 18.74
CA SER A 105 -26.61 -6.20 18.78
C SER A 105 -27.68 -6.41 17.70
N LEU A 106 -27.27 -6.75 16.48
CA LEU A 106 -28.17 -7.04 15.37
C LEU A 106 -29.04 -8.28 15.64
N GLU A 107 -28.43 -9.35 16.18
CA GLU A 107 -29.12 -10.59 16.54
C GLU A 107 -30.17 -10.36 17.65
N ASN A 108 -29.86 -9.54 18.66
CA ASN A 108 -30.74 -9.26 19.79
C ASN A 108 -31.66 -8.03 19.59
N GLN A 109 -31.69 -7.46 18.38
CA GLN A 109 -32.49 -6.27 18.03
C GLN A 109 -32.22 -5.03 18.91
N THR A 110 -31.05 -4.94 19.53
CA THR A 110 -30.61 -3.72 20.22
C THR A 110 -29.94 -2.79 19.22
N PRO A 111 -30.05 -1.46 19.37
CA PRO A 111 -29.35 -0.53 18.50
C PRO A 111 -27.84 -0.85 18.51
N PRO A 112 -27.21 -0.95 17.34
CA PRO A 112 -25.76 -1.08 17.26
C PRO A 112 -25.09 0.21 17.77
N LEU A 113 -23.76 0.19 17.85
CA LEU A 113 -22.96 1.38 18.19
C LEU A 113 -23.41 2.60 17.39
N ASN A 114 -23.53 3.75 18.05
CA ASN A 114 -23.82 5.02 17.38
C ASN A 114 -22.66 5.35 16.44
N SER A 115 -22.90 5.25 15.13
CA SER A 115 -21.93 5.66 14.12
C SER A 115 -22.65 6.35 12.97
N GLU A 116 -22.16 7.51 12.58
CA GLU A 116 -22.62 8.18 11.37
C GLU A 116 -21.95 7.53 10.14
N GLY A 117 -22.77 7.02 9.21
CA GLY A 117 -22.37 6.66 7.85
C GLY A 117 -21.33 5.54 7.69
N GLU A 118 -20.32 5.76 6.85
CA GLU A 118 -19.30 4.77 6.44
C GLU A 118 -18.29 4.43 7.56
N SER A 119 -18.28 5.13 8.70
CA SER A 119 -17.19 5.07 9.69
C SER A 119 -16.91 3.67 10.29
N LEU A 120 -17.93 2.82 10.43
CA LEU A 120 -17.82 1.45 10.99
C LEU A 120 -17.87 0.32 9.96
N TRP A 121 -17.61 0.60 8.68
CA TRP A 121 -17.82 -0.38 7.63
C TRP A 121 -17.02 -1.69 7.80
N ARG A 122 -15.82 -1.61 8.40
CA ARG A 122 -14.96 -2.79 8.64
C ARG A 122 -15.55 -3.69 9.71
N GLU A 123 -16.05 -3.09 10.77
CA GLU A 123 -16.69 -3.75 11.89
C GLU A 123 -17.99 -4.43 11.42
N TYR A 124 -18.76 -3.79 10.55
CA TYR A 124 -19.91 -4.40 9.88
C TYR A 124 -19.52 -5.56 8.94
N SER A 125 -18.40 -5.44 8.21
CA SER A 125 -17.86 -6.54 7.39
C SER A 125 -17.47 -7.75 8.27
N PHE A 126 -16.84 -7.52 9.42
CA PHE A 126 -16.58 -8.58 10.40
C PHE A 126 -17.88 -9.19 10.96
N ALA A 127 -18.86 -8.36 11.31
CA ALA A 127 -20.16 -8.83 11.78
C ALA A 127 -20.86 -9.72 10.74
N ALA A 128 -20.78 -9.37 9.44
CA ALA A 128 -21.29 -10.18 8.34
C ALA A 128 -20.60 -11.54 8.26
N ALA A 129 -19.26 -11.54 8.33
CA ALA A 129 -18.46 -12.77 8.33
C ALA A 129 -18.77 -13.67 9.54
N ILE A 130 -18.95 -13.08 10.73
CA ILE A 130 -19.33 -13.77 11.96
C ILE A 130 -20.72 -14.40 11.81
N ALA A 131 -21.70 -13.63 11.35
CA ALA A 131 -23.07 -14.11 11.13
C ALA A 131 -23.10 -15.30 10.16
N ARG A 132 -22.36 -15.22 9.06
CA ARG A 132 -22.23 -16.31 8.08
C ARG A 132 -21.55 -17.53 8.69
N ARG A 133 -20.42 -17.38 9.38
CA ARG A 133 -19.70 -18.50 10.02
C ARG A 133 -20.54 -19.20 11.09
N LYS A 134 -21.36 -18.45 11.83
CA LYS A 134 -22.33 -18.99 12.80
C LYS A 134 -23.60 -19.54 12.15
N ARG A 135 -23.77 -19.44 10.82
CA ARG A 135 -24.96 -19.84 10.04
C ARG A 135 -26.25 -19.14 10.51
N ARG A 136 -26.12 -17.87 10.89
CA ARG A 136 -27.20 -17.01 11.43
C ARG A 136 -27.47 -15.78 10.56
N ILE A 137 -26.89 -15.68 9.36
CA ILE A 137 -27.02 -14.50 8.48
C ILE A 137 -28.48 -14.14 8.18
N GLN A 138 -29.35 -15.14 8.02
CA GLN A 138 -30.78 -14.99 7.77
C GLN A 138 -31.52 -14.20 8.86
N TYR A 139 -31.04 -14.22 10.10
CA TYR A 139 -31.66 -13.49 11.22
C TYR A 139 -31.31 -12.01 11.25
N VAL A 140 -30.21 -11.62 10.59
CA VAL A 140 -29.66 -10.26 10.60
C VAL A 140 -29.71 -9.60 9.22
N LEU A 141 -30.23 -10.30 8.20
CA LEU A 141 -30.18 -9.89 6.80
C LEU A 141 -30.85 -8.54 6.54
N SER A 142 -32.08 -8.35 7.04
CA SER A 142 -32.83 -7.08 6.87
C SER A 142 -32.15 -5.89 7.55
N LYS A 143 -31.34 -6.15 8.59
CA LYS A 143 -30.55 -5.10 9.26
C LYS A 143 -29.31 -4.73 8.44
N PHE A 144 -28.65 -5.70 7.82
CA PHE A 144 -27.59 -5.42 6.86
C PHE A 144 -28.13 -4.64 5.66
N GLU A 145 -29.30 -5.00 5.13
CA GLU A 145 -29.96 -4.24 4.07
C GLU A 145 -30.22 -2.78 4.49
N GLY A 146 -30.76 -2.57 5.70
CA GLY A 146 -30.96 -1.23 6.26
C GLY A 146 -29.68 -0.42 6.39
N TYR A 147 -28.59 -1.04 6.87
CA TYR A 147 -27.29 -0.39 6.98
C TYR A 147 -26.67 -0.05 5.61
N ILE A 148 -26.80 -0.97 4.64
CA ILE A 148 -26.38 -0.72 3.25
C ILE A 148 -27.14 0.49 2.69
N LEU A 149 -28.46 0.56 2.87
CA LEU A 149 -29.29 1.69 2.46
C LEU A 149 -28.91 3.01 3.14
N GLU A 150 -28.45 2.96 4.38
CA GLU A 150 -27.96 4.14 5.10
C GLU A 150 -26.65 4.64 4.52
N ILE A 151 -25.68 3.74 4.28
CA ILE A 151 -24.43 4.07 3.61
C ILE A 151 -24.71 4.73 2.26
N THR A 152 -25.57 4.14 1.42
CA THR A 152 -25.85 4.69 0.09
C THR A 152 -26.49 6.08 0.13
N LYS A 153 -27.33 6.39 1.13
CA LYS A 153 -27.95 7.71 1.33
C LYS A 153 -27.00 8.76 1.92
N SER A 154 -26.09 8.35 2.79
CA SER A 154 -25.15 9.26 3.48
C SER A 154 -24.09 9.87 2.55
N VAL A 155 -23.91 9.29 1.37
CA VAL A 155 -22.91 9.71 0.40
C VAL A 155 -23.41 10.92 -0.39
N LYS A 156 -22.90 12.12 -0.04
CA LYS A 156 -23.20 13.39 -0.73
C LYS A 156 -22.74 13.44 -2.21
N ASN A 157 -21.94 12.47 -2.66
CA ASN A 157 -21.49 12.34 -4.04
C ASN A 157 -21.50 10.85 -4.46
N PRO A 158 -22.55 10.35 -5.13
CA PRO A 158 -22.69 8.93 -5.49
C PRO A 158 -21.55 8.39 -6.39
N GLU A 159 -20.71 9.26 -6.94
CA GLU A 159 -19.51 8.91 -7.72
C GLU A 159 -18.27 8.55 -6.87
N THR A 160 -18.36 8.59 -5.54
CA THR A 160 -17.21 8.25 -4.68
C THR A 160 -16.98 6.75 -4.63
N PHE A 161 -15.95 6.31 -5.37
CA PHE A 161 -15.45 4.93 -5.45
C PHE A 161 -15.26 4.21 -4.08
N SER A 162 -15.03 4.94 -2.97
CA SER A 162 -14.88 4.34 -1.64
C SER A 162 -16.12 3.54 -1.24
N SER A 163 -17.31 4.09 -1.48
CA SER A 163 -18.57 3.56 -0.96
C SER A 163 -18.96 2.24 -1.64
N SER A 164 -18.83 2.14 -2.97
CA SER A 164 -19.17 0.90 -3.69
C SER A 164 -18.23 -0.26 -3.35
N ALA A 165 -16.93 0.01 -3.17
CA ALA A 165 -15.96 -0.98 -2.73
C ALA A 165 -16.24 -1.45 -1.30
N THR A 166 -16.54 -0.52 -0.39
CA THR A 166 -16.93 -0.82 0.99
C THR A 166 -18.17 -1.72 1.05
N LEU A 167 -19.21 -1.39 0.29
CA LEU A 167 -20.44 -2.19 0.20
C LEU A 167 -20.17 -3.58 -0.38
N ALA A 168 -19.38 -3.68 -1.44
CA ALA A 168 -19.01 -4.97 -2.02
C ALA A 168 -18.31 -5.87 -0.99
N ILE A 169 -17.42 -5.33 -0.15
CA ILE A 169 -16.74 -6.09 0.90
C ILE A 169 -17.73 -6.62 1.94
N ILE A 170 -18.62 -5.77 2.45
CA ILE A 170 -19.63 -6.19 3.43
C ILE A 170 -20.50 -7.30 2.85
N ILE A 171 -21.04 -7.11 1.64
CA ILE A 171 -21.96 -8.05 1.00
C ILE A 171 -21.25 -9.36 0.65
N SER A 172 -20.02 -9.29 0.15
CA SER A 172 -19.16 -10.46 -0.06
C SER A 172 -19.01 -11.29 1.22
N GLU A 173 -18.82 -10.65 2.37
CA GLU A 173 -18.70 -11.36 3.65
C GLU A 173 -20.02 -11.98 4.15
N THR A 174 -21.18 -11.42 3.77
CA THR A 174 -22.48 -12.02 4.10
C THR A 174 -22.70 -13.35 3.38
N GLY A 175 -22.16 -13.52 2.17
CA GLY A 175 -22.44 -14.66 1.30
C GLY A 175 -23.91 -14.77 0.86
N SER A 176 -24.71 -13.70 0.97
CA SER A 176 -26.13 -13.71 0.60
C SER A 176 -26.34 -13.36 -0.88
N SER A 177 -27.06 -14.22 -1.60
CA SER A 177 -27.51 -13.94 -2.96
C SER A 177 -28.50 -12.78 -3.02
N GLU A 178 -29.36 -12.63 -2.01
CA GLU A 178 -30.39 -11.58 -1.96
C GLU A 178 -29.75 -10.19 -1.85
N LEU A 179 -28.80 -10.03 -0.92
CA LEU A 179 -28.04 -8.78 -0.77
C LEU A 179 -27.15 -8.50 -1.98
N ALA A 180 -26.58 -9.53 -2.61
CA ALA A 180 -25.83 -9.37 -3.84
C ALA A 180 -26.71 -8.85 -5.00
N LYS A 181 -27.92 -9.38 -5.18
CA LYS A 181 -28.88 -8.86 -6.18
C LYS A 181 -29.31 -7.43 -5.88
N PHE A 182 -29.56 -7.12 -4.61
CA PHE A 182 -29.84 -5.76 -4.16
C PHE A 182 -28.68 -4.81 -4.53
N PHE A 183 -27.43 -5.25 -4.35
CA PHE A 183 -26.26 -4.50 -4.76
C PHE A 183 -26.17 -4.25 -6.27
N ILE A 184 -26.50 -5.23 -7.10
CA ILE A 184 -26.54 -5.04 -8.57
C ILE A 184 -27.55 -3.96 -8.96
N LYS A 185 -28.73 -3.93 -8.32
CA LYS A 185 -29.72 -2.88 -8.54
C LYS A 185 -29.17 -1.51 -8.17
N TYR A 186 -28.56 -1.39 -6.99
CA TYR A 186 -27.89 -0.16 -6.58
C TYR A 186 -26.81 0.28 -7.57
N LEU A 187 -25.93 -0.63 -8.01
CA LEU A 187 -24.90 -0.31 -9.00
C LEU A 187 -25.49 0.15 -10.34
N SER A 188 -26.67 -0.36 -10.72
CA SER A 188 -27.37 0.04 -11.94
C SER A 188 -27.98 1.44 -11.88
N GLU A 189 -28.17 1.98 -10.68
CA GLU A 189 -28.66 3.35 -10.44
C GLU A 189 -27.51 4.39 -10.44
N LEU A 190 -26.26 3.93 -10.38
CA LEU A 190 -25.08 4.78 -10.45
C LEU A 190 -24.75 5.18 -11.90
N SER A 191 -23.81 6.11 -12.05
CA SER A 191 -23.28 6.49 -13.36
C SER A 191 -22.61 5.31 -14.07
N PHE A 192 -22.50 5.38 -15.40
CA PHE A 192 -21.77 4.43 -16.23
C PHE A 192 -20.40 4.07 -15.64
N ARG A 193 -20.11 2.77 -15.53
CA ARG A 193 -18.88 2.22 -14.91
C ARG A 193 -18.57 2.78 -13.51
N PRO A 194 -19.37 2.42 -12.49
CA PRO A 194 -19.20 2.94 -11.13
C PRO A 194 -17.99 2.35 -10.37
N ILE A 195 -17.42 1.25 -10.83
CA ILE A 195 -16.21 0.62 -10.30
C ILE A 195 -14.99 1.24 -10.99
N ARG A 196 -14.20 2.02 -10.23
CA ARG A 196 -13.00 2.70 -10.73
C ARG A 196 -11.72 2.07 -10.16
N TYR A 197 -10.57 2.49 -10.65
CA TYR A 197 -9.29 2.00 -10.17
C TYR A 197 -8.73 2.88 -9.04
N SER A 198 -8.27 2.30 -7.93
CA SER A 198 -7.53 3.02 -6.88
C SER A 198 -6.31 2.22 -6.42
N LYS A 199 -5.12 2.62 -6.88
CA LYS A 199 -3.81 1.94 -6.69
C LYS A 199 -3.55 1.32 -5.31
N ASN A 200 -4.16 1.82 -4.23
CA ASN A 200 -3.91 1.38 -2.85
C ASN A 200 -4.96 0.40 -2.25
N ARG A 201 -6.08 0.08 -2.91
CA ARG A 201 -7.15 -0.80 -2.34
C ARG A 201 -7.57 -1.97 -3.25
N ASN A 202 -6.89 -2.18 -4.37
CA ASN A 202 -7.43 -2.90 -5.54
C ASN A 202 -7.67 -4.42 -5.38
N LEU A 203 -6.84 -5.17 -4.65
CA LEU A 203 -6.99 -6.64 -4.63
C LEU A 203 -8.23 -7.09 -3.85
N ILE A 204 -8.44 -6.51 -2.66
CA ILE A 204 -9.56 -6.87 -1.78
C ILE A 204 -10.89 -6.41 -2.39
N SER A 205 -10.92 -5.24 -3.03
CA SER A 205 -12.14 -4.72 -3.67
C SER A 205 -12.51 -5.52 -4.93
N SER A 206 -11.57 -5.83 -5.83
CA SER A 206 -11.87 -6.61 -7.04
C SER A 206 -12.40 -8.02 -6.71
N PHE A 207 -11.82 -8.69 -5.71
CA PHE A 207 -12.33 -9.96 -5.22
C PHE A 207 -13.77 -9.82 -4.70
N ALA A 208 -14.04 -8.80 -3.89
CA ALA A 208 -15.36 -8.58 -3.31
C ALA A 208 -16.43 -8.32 -4.37
N PHE A 209 -16.15 -7.47 -5.37
CA PHE A 209 -17.04 -7.26 -6.51
C PHE A 209 -17.32 -8.57 -7.27
N ALA A 210 -16.26 -9.30 -7.60
CA ALA A 210 -16.39 -10.58 -8.29
C ALA A 210 -17.23 -11.58 -7.50
N HIS A 211 -17.03 -11.67 -6.18
CA HIS A 211 -17.81 -12.55 -5.30
C HIS A 211 -19.28 -12.14 -5.26
N CYS A 212 -19.60 -10.85 -5.15
CA CYS A 212 -20.97 -10.35 -5.27
C CYS A 212 -21.61 -10.73 -6.61
N PHE A 213 -20.87 -10.64 -7.71
CA PHE A 213 -21.40 -11.01 -9.04
C PHE A 213 -21.69 -12.51 -9.15
N VAL A 214 -20.83 -13.36 -8.57
CA VAL A 214 -21.10 -14.80 -8.47
C VAL A 214 -22.33 -15.09 -7.61
N LEU A 215 -22.45 -14.44 -6.45
CA LEU A 215 -23.60 -14.60 -5.54
C LEU A 215 -24.92 -14.16 -6.18
N ALA A 216 -24.90 -13.11 -7.02
CA ALA A 216 -26.06 -12.63 -7.76
C ALA A 216 -26.41 -13.53 -8.97
N GLY A 217 -25.53 -14.46 -9.36
CA GLY A 217 -25.73 -15.37 -10.49
C GLY A 217 -25.73 -14.64 -11.84
N ASN A 218 -26.67 -15.00 -12.73
CA ASN A 218 -26.75 -14.41 -14.07
C ASN A 218 -26.98 -12.89 -14.04
N GLU A 219 -27.75 -12.39 -13.07
CA GLU A 219 -27.98 -10.94 -12.93
C GLU A 219 -26.66 -10.17 -12.72
N GLY A 220 -25.76 -10.71 -11.89
CA GLY A 220 -24.45 -10.12 -11.65
C GLY A 220 -23.53 -10.20 -12.88
N PHE A 221 -23.50 -11.35 -13.55
CA PHE A 221 -22.73 -11.52 -14.78
C PHE A 221 -23.20 -10.59 -15.89
N ASP A 222 -24.50 -10.50 -16.12
CA ASP A 222 -25.09 -9.71 -17.20
C ASP A 222 -24.87 -8.21 -16.99
N TRP A 223 -25.00 -7.75 -15.75
CA TRP A 223 -24.66 -6.38 -15.39
C TRP A 223 -23.18 -6.08 -15.67
N PHE A 224 -22.27 -6.94 -15.19
CA PHE A 224 -20.84 -6.74 -15.40
C PHE A 224 -20.47 -6.78 -16.89
N TYR A 225 -21.08 -7.69 -17.65
CA TYR A 225 -20.87 -7.77 -19.08
C TYR A 225 -21.29 -6.46 -19.76
N LYS A 226 -22.50 -5.96 -19.47
CA LYS A 226 -23.03 -4.74 -20.08
C LYS A 226 -22.18 -3.50 -19.78
N GLU A 227 -21.76 -3.32 -18.54
CA GLU A 227 -21.07 -2.10 -18.11
C GLU A 227 -19.56 -2.11 -18.44
N TYR A 228 -18.91 -3.28 -18.34
CA TYR A 228 -17.44 -3.40 -18.43
C TYR A 228 -16.93 -4.24 -19.58
N LEU A 229 -17.71 -5.16 -20.13
CA LEU A 229 -17.23 -6.06 -21.18
C LEU A 229 -17.86 -5.79 -22.54
N ASP A 230 -18.94 -5.01 -22.62
CA ASP A 230 -19.65 -4.78 -23.88
C ASP A 230 -18.75 -4.02 -24.86
N PRO A 231 -18.41 -4.62 -26.03
CA PRO A 231 -17.52 -4.00 -27.01
C PRO A 231 -18.13 -2.75 -27.67
N MET A 232 -19.43 -2.47 -27.50
CA MET A 232 -20.03 -1.19 -27.91
C MET A 232 -19.42 0.00 -27.16
N TYR A 233 -18.87 -0.23 -25.97
CA TYR A 233 -18.23 0.79 -25.14
C TYR A 233 -16.76 0.40 -24.91
N PRO A 234 -15.81 0.91 -25.71
CA PRO A 234 -14.40 0.60 -25.55
C PRO A 234 -13.87 0.90 -24.13
N LEU A 235 -12.89 0.13 -23.70
CA LEU A 235 -12.22 0.30 -22.40
C LEU A 235 -10.97 1.16 -22.58
N ASP A 236 -10.75 2.10 -21.65
CA ASP A 236 -9.44 2.71 -21.46
C ASP A 236 -8.55 1.79 -20.59
N TRP A 237 -7.29 2.19 -20.36
CA TRP A 237 -6.34 1.41 -19.56
C TRP A 237 -6.79 1.15 -18.12
N SER A 238 -7.41 2.12 -17.47
CA SER A 238 -7.87 1.99 -16.08
C SER A 238 -9.04 1.02 -16.00
N ASP A 239 -10.03 1.19 -16.87
CA ASP A 239 -11.21 0.33 -16.93
C ASP A 239 -10.85 -1.10 -17.36
N GLY A 240 -9.90 -1.25 -18.30
CA GLY A 240 -9.38 -2.53 -18.73
C GLY A 240 -8.72 -3.33 -17.61
N GLU A 241 -7.90 -2.68 -16.79
CA GLU A 241 -7.28 -3.31 -15.62
C GLU A 241 -8.33 -3.75 -14.57
N VAL A 242 -9.33 -2.89 -14.29
CA VAL A 242 -10.43 -3.22 -13.37
C VAL A 242 -11.23 -4.41 -13.90
N ALA A 243 -11.62 -4.36 -15.17
CA ALA A 243 -12.40 -5.42 -15.80
C ALA A 243 -11.64 -6.75 -15.78
N ALA A 244 -10.35 -6.75 -16.14
CA ALA A 244 -9.51 -7.95 -16.11
C ALA A 244 -9.34 -8.50 -14.68
N SER A 245 -9.12 -7.64 -13.69
CA SER A 245 -8.97 -8.03 -12.27
C SER A 245 -10.25 -8.66 -11.71
N VAL A 246 -11.41 -8.02 -11.94
CA VAL A 246 -12.71 -8.53 -11.49
C VAL A 246 -13.06 -9.82 -12.22
N LEU A 247 -12.87 -9.89 -13.54
CA LEU A 247 -13.12 -11.09 -14.33
C LEU A 247 -12.24 -12.26 -13.89
N SER A 248 -10.95 -12.01 -13.60
CA SER A 248 -10.02 -13.04 -13.11
C SER A 248 -10.49 -13.66 -11.81
N HIS A 249 -10.92 -12.85 -10.84
CA HIS A 249 -11.50 -13.34 -9.59
C HIS A 249 -12.83 -14.04 -9.82
N TRP A 250 -13.69 -13.51 -10.69
CA TRP A 250 -14.99 -14.11 -10.98
C TRP A 250 -14.84 -15.52 -11.54
N ILE A 251 -13.91 -15.71 -12.49
CA ILE A 251 -13.57 -17.03 -13.04
C ILE A 251 -13.02 -17.96 -11.96
N LEU A 252 -12.14 -17.47 -11.10
CA LEU A 252 -11.55 -18.25 -10.01
C LEU A 252 -12.61 -18.72 -9.01
N ILE A 253 -13.49 -17.82 -8.55
CA ILE A 253 -14.57 -18.10 -7.61
C ILE A 253 -15.59 -19.07 -8.23
N SER A 254 -15.85 -18.92 -9.53
CA SER A 254 -16.72 -19.82 -10.30
C SER A 254 -16.02 -21.16 -10.64
N ASN A 255 -14.84 -21.42 -10.08
CA ASN A 255 -14.03 -22.62 -10.32
C ASN A 255 -13.87 -22.94 -11.82
N PHE A 256 -13.58 -21.91 -12.62
CA PHE A 256 -13.40 -21.99 -14.08
C PHE A 256 -14.60 -22.57 -14.85
N SER A 257 -15.77 -22.61 -14.24
CA SER A 257 -16.99 -23.16 -14.84
C SER A 257 -17.84 -22.01 -15.39
N ILE A 258 -18.18 -22.10 -16.67
CA ILE A 258 -19.00 -21.10 -17.37
C ILE A 258 -20.20 -21.77 -18.04
N THR A 259 -21.33 -21.08 -18.08
CA THR A 259 -22.55 -21.57 -18.75
C THR A 259 -22.43 -21.43 -20.27
N ALA A 260 -23.28 -22.15 -21.01
CA ALA A 260 -23.32 -22.04 -22.47
C ALA A 260 -23.62 -20.61 -22.94
N GLU A 261 -24.50 -19.89 -22.23
CA GLU A 261 -24.83 -18.50 -22.55
C GLU A 261 -23.63 -17.56 -22.33
N GLN A 262 -22.95 -17.69 -21.19
CA GLN A 262 -21.73 -16.93 -20.90
C GLN A 262 -20.64 -17.20 -21.94
N LYS A 263 -20.48 -18.45 -22.37
CA LYS A 263 -19.54 -18.84 -23.43
C LYS A 263 -19.86 -18.16 -24.76
N VAL A 264 -21.14 -18.02 -25.12
CA VAL A 264 -21.57 -17.27 -26.30
C VAL A 264 -21.24 -15.79 -26.17
N LYS A 265 -21.49 -15.17 -25.00
CA LYS A 265 -21.17 -13.76 -24.72
C LYS A 265 -19.66 -13.50 -24.82
N PHE A 266 -18.82 -14.33 -24.19
CA PHE A 266 -17.37 -14.24 -24.34
C PHE A 266 -16.89 -14.45 -25.78
N SER A 267 -17.50 -15.39 -26.51
CA SER A 267 -17.17 -15.60 -27.93
C SER A 267 -17.42 -14.34 -28.76
N LYS A 268 -18.57 -13.68 -28.55
CA LYS A 268 -18.91 -12.42 -29.23
C LYS A 268 -17.92 -11.30 -28.87
N LEU A 269 -17.57 -11.19 -27.59
CA LEU A 269 -16.57 -10.24 -27.10
C LEU A 269 -15.22 -10.43 -27.79
N ILE A 270 -14.69 -11.65 -27.83
CA ILE A 270 -13.40 -11.95 -28.47
C ILE A 270 -13.43 -11.57 -29.96
N SER A 271 -14.49 -11.94 -30.67
CA SER A 271 -14.66 -11.59 -32.09
C SER A 271 -14.74 -10.08 -32.31
N ALA A 272 -15.42 -9.35 -31.44
CA ALA A 272 -15.53 -7.90 -31.53
C ALA A 272 -14.17 -7.21 -31.30
N ILE A 273 -13.43 -7.60 -30.26
CA ILE A 273 -12.09 -7.04 -29.99
C ILE A 273 -11.14 -7.31 -31.17
N LYS A 274 -11.13 -8.53 -31.70
CA LYS A 274 -10.31 -8.87 -32.90
C LYS A 274 -10.68 -8.00 -34.10
N SER A 275 -11.97 -7.77 -34.34
CA SER A 275 -12.45 -6.94 -35.44
C SER A 275 -12.05 -5.46 -35.28
N ILE A 276 -12.09 -4.93 -34.06
CA ILE A 276 -11.67 -3.57 -33.75
C ILE A 276 -10.17 -3.39 -34.02
N ASN A 277 -9.32 -4.31 -33.54
CA ASN A 277 -7.88 -4.21 -33.73
C ASN A 277 -7.47 -4.30 -35.21
N LEU A 278 -8.17 -5.14 -35.99
CA LEU A 278 -7.97 -5.21 -37.45
C LEU A 278 -8.29 -3.89 -38.15
N LYS A 279 -9.26 -3.12 -37.65
CA LYS A 279 -9.65 -1.82 -38.23
C LYS A 279 -8.73 -0.68 -37.79
N LEU A 280 -8.25 -0.71 -36.55
CA LEU A 280 -7.41 0.35 -35.98
C LEU A 280 -5.91 0.13 -36.24
N CYS A 281 -5.50 -1.05 -36.73
CA CYS A 281 -4.09 -1.43 -36.90
C CYS A 281 -3.25 -1.29 -35.61
N GLU A 282 -3.89 -1.34 -34.45
CA GLU A 282 -3.29 -1.18 -33.13
C GLU A 282 -3.92 -2.15 -32.12
N HIS A 283 -3.12 -2.53 -31.12
CA HIS A 283 -3.59 -3.35 -30.00
C HIS A 283 -4.45 -2.51 -29.06
N SER A 284 -5.72 -2.88 -28.88
CA SER A 284 -6.60 -2.20 -27.91
C SER A 284 -6.24 -2.59 -26.46
N CYS A 285 -6.54 -1.71 -25.51
CA CYS A 285 -6.44 -2.02 -24.09
C CYS A 285 -7.21 -3.30 -23.71
N ALA A 286 -8.42 -3.47 -24.29
CA ALA A 286 -9.24 -4.64 -24.08
C ALA A 286 -8.55 -5.94 -24.52
N GLU A 287 -7.79 -5.92 -25.62
CA GLU A 287 -6.95 -7.05 -26.03
C GLU A 287 -5.90 -7.38 -24.96
N VAL A 288 -5.10 -6.39 -24.58
CA VAL A 288 -3.98 -6.58 -23.66
C VAL A 288 -4.46 -7.09 -22.29
N CYS A 289 -5.55 -6.52 -21.78
CA CYS A 289 -6.05 -6.82 -20.43
C CYS A 289 -6.94 -8.07 -20.38
N LEU A 290 -7.87 -8.24 -21.34
CA LEU A 290 -8.91 -9.28 -21.25
C LEU A 290 -8.53 -10.58 -21.94
N PHE A 291 -7.75 -10.56 -23.03
CA PHE A 291 -7.44 -11.82 -23.75
C PHE A 291 -6.72 -12.86 -22.89
N PRO A 292 -5.75 -12.51 -22.01
CA PRO A 292 -5.15 -13.49 -21.11
C PRO A 292 -6.22 -14.19 -20.26
N VAL A 293 -7.17 -13.44 -19.72
CA VAL A 293 -8.24 -13.96 -18.87
C VAL A 293 -9.22 -14.83 -19.67
N LEU A 294 -9.65 -14.35 -20.84
CA LEU A 294 -10.60 -15.03 -21.72
C LEU A 294 -10.03 -16.33 -22.33
N ALA A 295 -8.72 -16.39 -22.58
CA ALA A 295 -8.03 -17.58 -23.07
C ALA A 295 -8.18 -18.80 -22.13
N ILE A 296 -8.38 -18.58 -20.83
CA ILE A 296 -8.58 -19.66 -19.86
C ILE A 296 -9.96 -20.31 -19.99
N VAL A 297 -11.00 -19.51 -20.30
CA VAL A 297 -12.40 -19.96 -20.29
C VAL A 297 -12.99 -20.18 -21.69
N SER A 298 -12.37 -19.64 -22.73
CA SER A 298 -12.75 -19.85 -24.14
C SER A 298 -11.52 -20.11 -25.01
N PRO A 299 -10.71 -21.15 -24.70
CA PRO A 299 -9.47 -21.44 -25.40
C PRO A 299 -9.66 -21.73 -26.89
N GLU A 300 -10.79 -22.32 -27.27
CA GLU A 300 -11.08 -22.68 -28.65
C GLU A 300 -11.23 -21.48 -29.61
N LYS A 301 -11.24 -20.24 -29.08
CA LYS A 301 -11.34 -19.01 -29.87
C LYS A 301 -10.00 -18.39 -30.23
N PHE A 302 -8.90 -18.96 -29.75
CA PHE A 302 -7.54 -18.48 -30.00
C PHE A 302 -6.77 -19.48 -30.85
N ALA A 303 -5.92 -18.97 -31.74
CA ALA A 303 -4.96 -19.82 -32.43
C ALA A 303 -3.99 -20.41 -31.39
N PHE A 304 -3.49 -21.62 -31.65
CA PHE A 304 -2.66 -22.33 -30.67
C PHE A 304 -1.44 -21.52 -30.21
N SER A 305 -0.74 -20.84 -31.14
CA SER A 305 0.41 -19.98 -30.82
C SER A 305 0.06 -18.83 -29.87
N ASP A 306 -1.11 -18.21 -30.08
CA ASP A 306 -1.57 -17.08 -29.28
C ASP A 306 -2.05 -17.58 -27.92
N LEU A 307 -2.74 -18.72 -27.91
CA LEU A 307 -3.25 -19.35 -26.69
C LEU A 307 -2.12 -19.64 -25.69
N VAL A 308 -1.03 -20.25 -26.15
CA VAL A 308 0.13 -20.55 -25.29
C VAL A 308 0.78 -19.26 -24.77
N SER A 309 0.86 -18.22 -25.61
CA SER A 309 1.39 -16.90 -25.22
C SER A 309 0.51 -16.21 -24.18
N LEU A 310 -0.81 -16.27 -24.34
CA LEU A 310 -1.79 -15.72 -23.39
C LEU A 310 -1.77 -16.47 -22.04
N TYR A 311 -1.53 -17.79 -22.05
CA TYR A 311 -1.27 -18.54 -20.82
C TYR A 311 0.03 -18.10 -20.14
N ALA A 312 1.10 -17.89 -20.91
CA ALA A 312 2.35 -17.34 -20.36
C ALA A 312 2.14 -15.95 -19.73
N LYS A 313 1.34 -15.07 -20.34
CA LYS A 313 1.00 -13.75 -19.76
C LYS A 313 0.29 -13.86 -18.41
N ASN A 314 -0.55 -14.88 -18.21
CA ASN A 314 -1.20 -15.11 -16.91
C ASN A 314 -0.24 -15.53 -15.79
N LEU A 315 1.02 -15.90 -16.08
CA LEU A 315 2.03 -16.10 -15.02
C LEU A 315 2.40 -14.80 -14.30
N LEU A 316 2.14 -13.65 -14.94
CA LEU A 316 2.31 -12.32 -14.34
C LEU A 316 1.14 -11.95 -13.40
N SER A 317 0.02 -12.67 -13.47
CA SER A 317 -1.16 -12.44 -12.63
C SER A 317 -1.03 -13.16 -11.29
N THR A 318 -1.28 -12.46 -10.17
CA THR A 318 -1.34 -13.09 -8.84
C THR A 318 -2.54 -14.02 -8.67
N ILE A 319 -3.57 -13.88 -9.50
CA ILE A 319 -4.86 -14.60 -9.38
C ILE A 319 -4.85 -15.89 -10.21
N LEU A 320 -4.35 -15.81 -11.46
CA LEU A 320 -4.48 -16.88 -12.44
C LEU A 320 -3.18 -17.68 -12.69
N LYS A 321 -2.07 -17.31 -12.03
CA LYS A 321 -0.75 -17.94 -12.19
C LYS A 321 -0.79 -19.47 -12.05
N ASP A 322 -1.46 -20.00 -11.02
CA ASP A 322 -1.44 -21.44 -10.77
C ASP A 322 -2.21 -22.23 -11.84
N LYS A 323 -3.33 -21.67 -12.33
CA LYS A 323 -4.07 -22.26 -13.44
C LYS A 323 -3.23 -22.21 -14.72
N ALA A 324 -2.58 -21.09 -14.99
CA ALA A 324 -1.69 -20.92 -16.13
C ALA A 324 -0.51 -21.91 -16.10
N LYS A 325 0.16 -22.07 -14.95
CA LYS A 325 1.23 -23.08 -14.77
C LYS A 325 0.75 -24.48 -15.10
N LYS A 326 -0.44 -24.89 -14.61
CA LYS A 326 -1.03 -26.22 -14.91
C LYS A 326 -1.29 -26.40 -16.40
N LEU A 327 -1.89 -25.40 -17.05
CA LEU A 327 -2.19 -25.44 -18.49
C LEU A 327 -0.91 -25.51 -19.32
N LEU A 328 0.08 -24.66 -19.05
CA LEU A 328 1.36 -24.68 -19.76
C LEU A 328 2.13 -25.99 -19.52
N SER A 329 2.13 -26.54 -18.30
CA SER A 329 2.77 -27.82 -18.01
C SER A 329 2.15 -28.97 -18.81
N SER A 330 0.82 -28.95 -18.98
CA SER A 330 0.12 -29.96 -19.79
C SER A 330 0.49 -29.87 -21.27
N ILE A 331 0.65 -28.64 -21.80
CA ILE A 331 1.06 -28.40 -23.19
C ILE A 331 2.55 -28.73 -23.36
N TYR A 332 3.38 -28.51 -22.35
CA TYR A 332 4.81 -28.79 -22.40
C TYR A 332 5.12 -30.27 -22.68
N ILE A 333 4.30 -31.18 -22.12
CA ILE A 333 4.43 -32.63 -22.34
C ILE A 333 4.30 -32.98 -23.82
N THR A 334 3.47 -32.27 -24.58
CA THR A 334 3.17 -32.57 -25.99
C THR A 334 3.88 -31.63 -26.98
N ASN A 335 4.16 -30.39 -26.60
CA ASN A 335 4.77 -29.37 -27.44
C ASN A 335 5.69 -28.43 -26.63
N LYS A 336 6.86 -28.96 -26.23
CA LYS A 336 7.91 -28.22 -25.53
C LYS A 336 8.32 -26.91 -26.22
N PRO A 337 8.62 -26.87 -27.54
CA PRO A 337 9.10 -25.64 -28.20
C PRO A 337 8.11 -24.49 -28.10
N ALA A 338 6.80 -24.74 -28.28
CA ALA A 338 5.79 -23.69 -28.21
C ALA A 338 5.72 -23.02 -26.83
N VAL A 339 5.82 -23.81 -25.75
CA VAL A 339 5.79 -23.29 -24.38
C VAL A 339 7.04 -22.46 -24.08
N LEU A 340 8.23 -22.96 -24.42
CA LEU A 340 9.47 -22.23 -24.16
C LEU A 340 9.54 -20.92 -24.96
N ASP A 341 9.08 -20.91 -26.20
CA ASP A 341 9.01 -19.70 -27.03
C ASP A 341 8.01 -18.68 -26.47
N ALA A 342 6.83 -19.11 -26.05
CA ALA A 342 5.86 -18.23 -25.39
C ALA A 342 6.41 -17.57 -24.12
N LEU A 343 7.10 -18.35 -23.27
CA LEU A 343 7.75 -17.82 -22.07
C LEU A 343 8.86 -16.81 -22.43
N ASN A 344 9.66 -17.08 -23.46
CA ASN A 344 10.67 -16.15 -23.96
C ASN A 344 10.07 -14.82 -24.44
N ARG A 345 8.90 -14.85 -25.10
CA ARG A 345 8.22 -13.63 -25.57
C ARG A 345 7.69 -12.78 -24.41
N VAL A 346 7.07 -13.41 -23.42
CA VAL A 346 6.47 -12.72 -22.27
C VAL A 346 7.53 -12.16 -21.31
N ALA A 347 8.71 -12.79 -21.23
CA ALA A 347 9.83 -12.32 -20.41
C ALA A 347 10.39 -10.93 -20.80
N THR A 348 9.85 -10.28 -21.86
CA THR A 348 10.24 -8.92 -22.27
C THR A 348 9.23 -7.82 -21.98
N GLU A 349 8.07 -8.13 -21.42
CA GLU A 349 6.96 -7.18 -21.37
C GLU A 349 6.90 -6.31 -20.08
N ASP A 350 7.53 -6.69 -18.95
CA ASP A 350 7.40 -5.95 -17.67
C ASP A 350 8.47 -6.30 -16.61
N GLU A 351 9.34 -5.34 -16.26
CA GLU A 351 10.48 -5.50 -15.33
C GLU A 351 10.11 -5.89 -13.89
N ASP A 352 8.85 -5.74 -13.48
CA ASP A 352 8.41 -6.00 -12.10
C ASP A 352 7.78 -7.39 -11.89
N ARG A 353 7.37 -8.09 -12.96
CA ARG A 353 6.59 -9.35 -12.88
C ARG A 353 7.27 -10.57 -13.53
N GLU A 354 8.46 -10.38 -14.05
CA GLU A 354 9.30 -11.33 -14.79
C GLU A 354 9.73 -12.59 -14.01
N ALA A 355 9.75 -12.54 -12.67
CA ALA A 355 10.24 -13.66 -11.85
C ALA A 355 9.47 -14.97 -12.10
N ASN A 356 8.15 -14.90 -12.19
CA ASN A 356 7.31 -16.09 -12.34
C ASN A 356 7.55 -16.81 -13.68
N VAL A 357 7.79 -16.03 -14.73
CA VAL A 357 8.07 -16.53 -16.08
C VAL A 357 9.44 -17.18 -16.12
N ALA A 358 10.46 -16.48 -15.60
CA ALA A 358 11.84 -17.00 -15.53
C ALA A 358 11.94 -18.26 -14.65
N THR A 359 11.33 -18.24 -13.46
CA THR A 359 11.21 -19.42 -12.58
C THR A 359 10.65 -20.60 -13.36
N PHE A 360 9.51 -20.42 -14.01
CA PHE A 360 8.82 -21.52 -14.66
C PHE A 360 9.59 -22.03 -15.88
N TRP A 361 10.26 -21.15 -16.62
CA TRP A 361 11.16 -21.54 -17.70
C TRP A 361 12.33 -22.41 -17.19
N LEU A 362 12.98 -21.99 -16.10
CA LEU A 362 14.10 -22.73 -15.48
C LEU A 362 13.66 -24.07 -14.87
N GLU A 363 12.43 -24.15 -14.36
CA GLU A 363 11.81 -25.41 -13.87
C GLU A 363 11.63 -26.42 -15.02
N LEU A 364 11.19 -25.95 -16.19
CA LEU A 364 10.87 -26.82 -17.33
C LEU A 364 12.09 -27.24 -18.16
N SER A 365 13.06 -26.34 -18.36
CA SER A 365 14.18 -26.55 -19.27
C SER A 365 15.53 -26.63 -18.56
N LYS A 366 16.37 -27.57 -19.00
CA LYS A 366 17.79 -27.67 -18.63
C LYS A 366 18.73 -27.03 -19.66
N GLU A 367 18.18 -26.49 -20.75
CA GLU A 367 18.94 -25.78 -21.77
C GLU A 367 19.43 -24.42 -21.28
N ALA A 368 20.36 -23.81 -22.02
CA ALA A 368 20.79 -22.44 -21.77
C ALA A 368 19.62 -21.46 -22.05
N PRO A 369 19.26 -20.57 -21.11
CA PRO A 369 18.19 -19.61 -21.30
C PRO A 369 18.53 -18.58 -22.39
N SER A 370 17.48 -18.07 -23.03
CA SER A 370 17.62 -16.87 -23.87
C SER A 370 18.05 -15.67 -23.03
N ILE A 371 18.61 -14.64 -23.68
CA ILE A 371 19.01 -13.38 -23.02
C ILE A 371 17.84 -12.78 -22.23
N LYS A 372 16.61 -12.89 -22.75
CA LYS A 372 15.39 -12.39 -22.12
C LYS A 372 15.12 -13.08 -20.78
N ILE A 373 15.13 -14.41 -20.77
CA ILE A 373 14.94 -15.20 -19.54
C ILE A 373 16.10 -14.99 -18.57
N LEU A 374 17.32 -14.86 -19.08
CA LEU A 374 18.50 -14.59 -18.26
C LEU A 374 18.38 -13.24 -17.55
N HIS A 375 17.97 -12.18 -18.26
CA HIS A 375 17.73 -10.86 -17.66
C HIS A 375 16.67 -10.95 -16.56
N SER A 376 15.53 -11.56 -16.86
CA SER A 376 14.44 -11.75 -15.90
C SER A 376 14.86 -12.54 -14.66
N ALA A 377 15.65 -13.60 -14.83
CA ALA A 377 16.16 -14.40 -13.73
C ALA A 377 17.13 -13.62 -12.85
N ILE A 378 18.09 -12.90 -13.45
CA ILE A 378 19.07 -12.11 -12.70
C ILE A 378 18.39 -10.96 -11.95
N SER A 379 17.43 -10.28 -12.58
CA SER A 379 16.65 -9.19 -11.98
C SER A 379 15.87 -9.59 -10.72
N CYS A 380 15.73 -10.89 -10.43
CA CYS A 380 14.96 -11.39 -9.29
C CYS A 380 15.78 -12.26 -8.32
N LEU A 381 17.12 -12.24 -8.40
CA LEU A 381 17.99 -13.08 -7.57
C LEU A 381 17.90 -12.78 -6.06
N ASP A 382 17.57 -11.55 -5.69
CA ASP A 382 17.29 -11.15 -4.31
C ASP A 382 16.09 -11.92 -3.73
N LYS A 383 15.04 -12.13 -4.53
CA LYS A 383 13.82 -12.82 -4.12
C LYS A 383 13.89 -14.33 -4.29
N TYR A 384 14.64 -14.80 -5.28
CA TYR A 384 14.73 -16.23 -5.64
C TYR A 384 16.18 -16.71 -5.74
N PRO A 385 16.90 -16.85 -4.61
CA PRO A 385 18.33 -17.18 -4.61
C PRO A 385 18.66 -18.51 -5.31
N TYR A 386 17.74 -19.48 -5.32
CA TYR A 386 17.94 -20.77 -5.97
C TYR A 386 18.18 -20.65 -7.49
N MET A 387 17.69 -19.59 -8.14
CA MET A 387 17.91 -19.35 -9.57
C MET A 387 19.40 -19.20 -9.88
N ARG A 388 20.21 -18.68 -8.93
CA ARG A 388 21.66 -18.60 -9.10
C ARG A 388 22.25 -19.99 -9.34
N SER A 389 21.94 -20.95 -8.47
CA SER A 389 22.47 -22.31 -8.57
C SER A 389 22.07 -22.97 -9.88
N GLU A 390 20.82 -22.73 -10.33
CA GLU A 390 20.33 -23.21 -11.62
C GLU A 390 21.11 -22.58 -12.80
N LEU A 391 21.38 -21.28 -12.77
CA LEU A 391 22.15 -20.59 -13.81
C LEU A 391 23.63 -21.01 -13.80
N GLU A 392 24.24 -21.13 -12.63
CA GLU A 392 25.62 -21.61 -12.48
C GLU A 392 25.80 -23.03 -12.99
N THR A 393 24.80 -23.90 -12.77
CA THR A 393 24.83 -25.28 -13.29
C THR A 393 24.76 -25.31 -14.82
N ARG A 394 24.04 -24.37 -15.46
CA ARG A 394 23.88 -24.31 -16.92
C ARG A 394 25.05 -23.66 -17.63
N PHE A 395 25.55 -22.55 -17.10
CA PHE A 395 26.63 -21.78 -17.74
C PHE A 395 28.02 -22.17 -17.25
N GLY A 396 28.12 -22.81 -16.08
CA GLY A 396 29.35 -22.92 -15.31
C GLY A 396 29.55 -21.67 -14.43
N ALA A 397 30.06 -21.87 -13.21
CA ALA A 397 30.19 -20.80 -12.22
C ALA A 397 31.06 -19.62 -12.71
N ALA A 398 32.14 -19.91 -13.45
CA ALA A 398 33.05 -18.90 -13.99
C ALA A 398 32.36 -18.05 -15.10
N ASN A 399 31.72 -18.69 -16.07
CA ASN A 399 31.02 -17.99 -17.14
C ASN A 399 29.84 -17.17 -16.60
N PHE A 400 29.10 -17.72 -15.64
CA PHE A 400 28.02 -16.97 -15.00
C PHE A 400 28.56 -15.73 -14.26
N GLN A 401 29.71 -15.84 -13.59
CA GLN A 401 30.36 -14.68 -12.98
C GLN A 401 30.77 -13.62 -14.02
N SER A 402 31.33 -14.02 -15.17
CA SER A 402 31.63 -13.10 -16.27
C SER A 402 30.37 -12.38 -16.80
N VAL A 403 29.25 -13.10 -16.88
CA VAL A 403 27.95 -12.53 -17.25
C VAL A 403 27.49 -11.48 -16.23
N LEU A 404 27.64 -11.75 -14.93
CA LEU A 404 27.29 -10.77 -13.89
C LEU A 404 28.16 -9.50 -13.99
N TYR A 405 29.46 -9.63 -14.27
CA TYR A 405 30.34 -8.48 -14.50
C TYR A 405 29.92 -7.65 -15.71
N TRP A 406 29.37 -8.27 -16.75
CA TRP A 406 28.83 -7.52 -17.88
C TRP A 406 27.59 -6.72 -17.46
N TYR A 407 26.69 -7.35 -16.70
CA TYR A 407 25.42 -6.73 -16.34
C TYR A 407 25.52 -5.66 -15.25
N THR A 408 26.62 -5.56 -14.50
CA THR A 408 26.84 -4.41 -13.60
C THR A 408 26.96 -3.08 -14.34
N PHE A 409 27.23 -3.10 -15.65
CA PHE A 409 27.37 -1.90 -16.49
C PHE A 409 26.22 -1.68 -17.47
N TYR A 410 25.16 -2.50 -17.40
CA TYR A 410 24.06 -2.46 -18.38
C TYR A 410 23.24 -1.15 -18.30
N GLY A 411 23.28 -0.47 -17.16
CA GLY A 411 22.78 0.89 -16.97
C GLY A 411 21.38 1.00 -16.35
N LYS A 412 20.89 2.25 -16.35
CA LYS A 412 19.75 2.76 -15.58
C LYS A 412 18.38 2.22 -16.00
N TYR A 413 18.20 1.90 -17.28
CA TYR A 413 16.95 1.34 -17.80
C TYR A 413 16.73 -0.13 -17.41
N LYS A 414 17.67 -0.75 -16.66
CA LYS A 414 17.56 -2.11 -16.12
C LYS A 414 18.06 -2.17 -14.68
N GLY A 415 17.61 -1.24 -13.84
CA GLY A 415 18.13 -1.05 -12.47
C GLY A 415 18.18 -2.32 -11.62
N LYS A 416 17.15 -3.18 -11.67
CA LYS A 416 17.16 -4.46 -10.93
C LYS A 416 18.18 -5.47 -11.43
N LEU A 417 18.29 -5.64 -12.76
CA LEU A 417 19.28 -6.52 -13.38
C LEU A 417 20.69 -6.13 -12.94
N THR A 418 20.97 -4.83 -13.06
CA THR A 418 22.24 -4.21 -12.74
C THR A 418 22.58 -4.34 -11.25
N ALA A 419 21.61 -4.02 -10.37
CA ALA A 419 21.78 -4.11 -8.92
C ALA A 419 21.95 -5.55 -8.43
N ASN A 420 21.12 -6.48 -8.88
CA ASN A 420 21.23 -7.89 -8.49
C ASN A 420 22.50 -8.55 -9.03
N SER A 421 23.03 -8.08 -10.16
CA SER A 421 24.34 -8.50 -10.64
C SER A 421 25.45 -8.04 -9.68
N ALA A 422 25.42 -6.78 -9.27
CA ALA A 422 26.40 -6.23 -8.33
C ALA A 422 26.34 -6.91 -6.95
N ILE A 423 25.14 -7.10 -6.40
CA ILE A 423 24.93 -7.86 -5.14
C ILE A 423 25.48 -9.29 -5.28
N SER A 424 25.27 -9.91 -6.44
CA SER A 424 25.71 -11.28 -6.66
C SER A 424 27.23 -11.44 -6.68
N LEU A 425 27.92 -10.50 -7.32
CA LEU A 425 29.38 -10.43 -7.32
C LEU A 425 29.91 -10.10 -5.92
N TYR A 426 29.28 -9.16 -5.20
CA TYR A 426 29.66 -8.82 -3.84
C TYR A 426 29.67 -10.04 -2.92
N LYS A 427 28.60 -10.85 -2.98
CA LYS A 427 28.49 -12.10 -2.21
C LYS A 427 29.54 -13.16 -2.56
N LYS A 428 30.17 -13.06 -3.74
CA LYS A 428 31.28 -13.93 -4.16
C LYS A 428 32.67 -13.41 -3.79
N GLY A 429 32.75 -12.29 -3.07
CA GLY A 429 34.01 -11.71 -2.61
C GLY A 429 34.54 -10.58 -3.49
N GLU A 430 33.79 -10.12 -4.49
CA GLU A 430 34.13 -8.89 -5.20
C GLU A 430 33.84 -7.68 -4.30
N HIS A 431 34.82 -6.80 -4.12
CA HIS A 431 34.69 -5.63 -3.23
C HIS A 431 35.24 -4.35 -3.89
N ASN A 432 35.43 -4.35 -5.21
CA ASN A 432 35.80 -3.16 -5.94
C ASN A 432 34.61 -2.17 -6.02
N MET A 433 34.80 -1.00 -5.40
CA MET A 433 33.80 0.07 -5.34
C MET A 433 33.39 0.58 -6.73
N PHE A 434 34.36 0.77 -7.64
CA PHE A 434 34.10 1.32 -8.97
C PHE A 434 33.35 0.33 -9.87
N LEU A 435 33.57 -0.97 -9.66
CA LEU A 435 32.92 -2.03 -10.40
C LEU A 435 31.48 -2.26 -9.94
N LEU A 436 31.27 -2.35 -8.62
CA LEU A 436 29.97 -2.73 -8.06
C LEU A 436 29.08 -1.55 -7.73
N GLY A 437 29.68 -0.43 -7.33
CA GLY A 437 28.94 0.64 -6.68
C GLY A 437 27.94 1.33 -7.60
N ARG A 438 28.29 1.56 -8.88
CA ARG A 438 27.33 2.09 -9.87
C ARG A 438 26.18 1.12 -10.07
N GLY A 439 26.49 -0.17 -10.14
CA GLY A 439 25.46 -1.20 -10.28
C GLY A 439 24.47 -1.20 -9.11
N LEU A 440 24.99 -1.05 -7.89
CA LEU A 440 24.18 -0.93 -6.68
C LEU A 440 23.34 0.35 -6.69
N SER A 441 23.89 1.50 -7.08
CA SER A 441 23.16 2.78 -7.02
C SER A 441 21.93 2.82 -7.94
N GLU A 442 21.91 2.05 -9.03
CA GLU A 442 20.74 1.90 -9.91
C GLU A 442 19.58 1.11 -9.28
N GLY A 443 19.81 0.41 -8.18
CA GLY A 443 18.79 -0.38 -7.47
C GLY A 443 17.98 0.38 -6.43
N PHE A 444 18.15 1.71 -6.34
CA PHE A 444 17.36 2.58 -5.46
C PHE A 444 16.06 3.06 -6.13
N GLY A 445 15.07 3.47 -5.33
CA GLY A 445 13.86 4.13 -5.84
C GLY A 445 12.75 3.20 -6.34
N TYR A 446 12.12 3.53 -7.47
CA TYR A 446 10.92 2.83 -7.95
C TYR A 446 11.16 1.33 -8.23
N TYR A 447 12.38 0.99 -8.65
CA TYR A 447 12.83 -0.38 -8.91
C TYR A 447 13.64 -0.97 -7.74
N ARG A 448 13.25 -0.63 -6.51
CA ARG A 448 13.98 -0.99 -5.28
C ARG A 448 14.35 -2.46 -5.21
N VAL A 449 15.63 -2.72 -4.98
CA VAL A 449 16.15 -4.02 -4.53
C VAL A 449 16.55 -3.86 -3.06
N GLU A 450 15.90 -4.62 -2.16
CA GLU A 450 15.96 -4.40 -0.71
C GLU A 450 17.39 -4.46 -0.14
N GLU A 451 18.24 -5.31 -0.69
CA GLU A 451 19.60 -5.56 -0.18
C GLU A 451 20.63 -4.51 -0.63
N VAL A 452 20.28 -3.64 -1.57
CA VAL A 452 21.20 -2.66 -2.17
C VAL A 452 21.78 -1.72 -1.14
N GLU A 453 20.94 -1.11 -0.29
CA GLU A 453 21.40 -0.12 0.69
C GLU A 453 22.46 -0.72 1.62
N LYS A 454 22.17 -1.92 2.17
CA LYS A 454 23.08 -2.64 3.06
C LYS A 454 24.38 -3.02 2.36
N THR A 455 24.28 -3.53 1.13
CA THR A 455 25.44 -3.95 0.34
C THR A 455 26.34 -2.77 0.01
N LEU A 456 25.75 -1.65 -0.42
CA LEU A 456 26.48 -0.43 -0.72
C LEU A 456 27.14 0.17 0.53
N GLN A 457 26.43 0.23 1.67
CA GLN A 457 27.03 0.70 2.93
C GLN A 457 28.25 -0.13 3.33
N SER A 458 28.15 -1.46 3.22
CA SER A 458 29.25 -2.38 3.53
C SER A 458 30.42 -2.22 2.56
N LEU A 459 30.15 -2.09 1.26
CA LEU A 459 31.17 -1.86 0.23
C LEU A 459 31.97 -0.57 0.49
N LEU A 460 31.30 0.45 0.99
CA LEU A 460 31.88 1.76 1.27
C LEU A 460 32.51 1.88 2.67
N GLN A 461 32.37 0.88 3.56
CA GLN A 461 32.77 0.99 4.98
C GLN A 461 34.25 1.37 5.16
N ASN A 462 35.14 0.73 4.41
CA ASN A 462 36.60 0.88 4.56
C ASN A 462 37.25 1.80 3.53
N LYS A 463 36.45 2.62 2.82
CA LYS A 463 36.92 3.50 1.74
C LYS A 463 37.15 4.95 2.20
N GLY A 464 36.95 5.23 3.49
CA GLY A 464 37.11 6.57 4.05
C GLY A 464 36.33 7.62 3.27
N ASP A 465 36.99 8.76 3.02
CA ASP A 465 36.39 9.89 2.30
C ASP A 465 36.26 9.69 0.79
N GLU A 466 37.04 8.78 0.20
CA GLU A 466 36.96 8.44 -1.24
C GLU A 466 35.55 8.00 -1.62
N ALA A 467 34.86 7.28 -0.71
CA ALA A 467 33.47 6.89 -0.90
C ALA A 467 32.50 8.07 -1.04
N LEU A 468 32.75 9.18 -0.32
CA LEU A 468 31.90 10.37 -0.38
C LEU A 468 32.06 11.09 -1.71
N TYR A 469 33.29 11.23 -2.19
CA TYR A 469 33.56 11.81 -3.51
C TYR A 469 32.99 10.94 -4.63
N TRP A 470 33.19 9.63 -4.56
CA TRP A 470 32.66 8.69 -5.54
C TRP A 470 31.11 8.69 -5.57
N LEU A 471 30.44 8.66 -4.40
CA LEU A 471 28.99 8.77 -4.33
C LEU A 471 28.52 10.07 -4.99
N PHE A 472 29.24 11.16 -4.75
CA PHE A 472 28.91 12.46 -5.30
C PHE A 472 29.08 12.50 -6.82
N ASP A 473 30.17 11.95 -7.36
CA ASP A 473 30.45 11.94 -8.79
C ASP A 473 29.38 11.18 -9.57
N ILE A 474 28.98 9.99 -9.10
CA ILE A 474 27.87 9.22 -9.71
C ILE A 474 26.57 10.02 -9.72
N LEU A 475 26.28 10.72 -8.63
CA LEU A 475 25.08 11.54 -8.51
C LEU A 475 25.16 12.83 -9.35
N SER A 476 26.36 13.25 -9.73
CA SER A 476 26.61 14.47 -10.49
C SER A 476 26.49 14.27 -12.00
N GLU A 477 26.91 13.11 -12.52
CA GLU A 477 26.87 12.74 -13.95
C GLU A 477 25.42 12.63 -14.51
N ASP A 478 24.44 12.38 -13.65
CA ASP A 478 23.04 12.13 -14.02
C ASP A 478 22.15 13.40 -14.12
N ASN A 479 22.75 14.60 -13.99
CA ASN A 479 22.05 15.87 -13.78
C ASN A 479 21.48 16.58 -15.02
N ASP A 480 21.71 16.07 -16.24
CA ASP A 480 21.22 16.72 -17.46
C ASP A 480 19.70 16.53 -17.68
N SER A 481 19.00 15.83 -16.79
CA SER A 481 17.55 15.64 -16.85
C SER A 481 16.82 16.31 -15.68
N TYR A 482 15.81 17.12 -16.01
CA TYR A 482 15.04 18.02 -15.14
C TYR A 482 14.29 17.36 -13.94
N HIS A 483 14.50 16.06 -13.66
CA HIS A 483 13.65 15.28 -12.74
C HIS A 483 14.39 14.44 -11.68
N PHE A 484 15.70 14.60 -11.48
CA PHE A 484 16.40 13.78 -10.48
C PHE A 484 16.31 14.34 -9.05
N PHE A 485 15.78 13.52 -8.16
CA PHE A 485 15.86 13.71 -6.71
C PHE A 485 16.50 12.46 -6.07
N PHE A 486 17.17 12.64 -4.93
CA PHE A 486 17.72 11.55 -4.16
C PHE A 486 16.61 10.87 -3.37
N TYR A 487 16.43 9.58 -3.64
CA TYR A 487 15.60 8.71 -2.80
C TYR A 487 16.17 8.61 -1.38
N ALA A 488 15.35 8.16 -0.43
CA ALA A 488 15.71 8.10 0.98
C ALA A 488 16.95 7.23 1.25
N GLU A 489 17.15 6.19 0.46
CA GLU A 489 18.27 5.27 0.56
C GLU A 489 19.61 5.96 0.25
N TYR A 490 19.64 6.86 -0.74
CA TYR A 490 20.83 7.70 -1.00
C TYR A 490 21.16 8.56 0.21
N TRP A 491 20.15 9.20 0.83
CA TRP A 491 20.32 9.98 2.04
C TRP A 491 20.84 9.12 3.19
N ASN A 492 20.33 7.90 3.36
CA ASN A 492 20.81 6.99 4.40
C ASN A 492 22.29 6.66 4.26
N VAL A 493 22.77 6.40 3.04
CA VAL A 493 24.18 6.11 2.76
C VAL A 493 25.05 7.36 2.96
N ILE A 494 24.66 8.50 2.37
CA ILE A 494 25.41 9.76 2.47
C ILE A 494 25.51 10.21 3.93
N LEU A 495 24.40 10.26 4.66
CA LEU A 495 24.39 10.71 6.05
C LEU A 495 25.23 9.81 6.95
N GLN A 496 25.16 8.49 6.75
CA GLN A 496 26.02 7.57 7.49
C GLN A 496 27.50 7.85 7.23
N LYS A 497 27.89 8.05 5.96
CA LYS A 497 29.28 8.36 5.61
C LYS A 497 29.76 9.71 6.17
N LEU A 498 28.89 10.73 6.15
CA LEU A 498 29.20 12.01 6.78
C LEU A 498 29.34 11.89 8.30
N MET A 499 28.60 10.98 8.95
CA MET A 499 28.77 10.70 10.38
C MET A 499 30.09 9.99 10.66
N ASP A 500 30.44 8.98 9.86
CA ASP A 500 31.62 8.14 10.06
C ASP A 500 32.95 8.86 9.70
N SER A 501 32.93 9.81 8.77
CA SER A 501 34.13 10.53 8.33
C SER A 501 34.74 11.42 9.42
N GLU A 502 36.05 11.44 9.59
CA GLU A 502 36.71 12.39 10.51
C GLU A 502 36.70 13.83 9.98
N ASN A 503 36.63 13.99 8.65
CA ASN A 503 36.68 15.28 7.97
C ASN A 503 35.29 15.90 7.78
N LEU A 504 35.26 17.24 7.70
CA LEU A 504 34.04 18.00 7.47
C LEU A 504 33.82 18.23 5.97
N HIS A 505 32.86 17.51 5.40
CA HIS A 505 32.49 17.57 3.97
C HIS A 505 31.33 18.55 3.71
N LEU A 506 31.47 19.80 4.18
CA LEU A 506 30.37 20.78 4.17
C LEU A 506 29.94 21.20 2.76
N ALA A 507 30.88 21.34 1.83
CA ALA A 507 30.60 21.71 0.44
C ALA A 507 29.80 20.63 -0.29
N LEU A 508 30.20 19.36 -0.14
CA LEU A 508 29.49 18.20 -0.70
C LEU A 508 28.09 18.08 -0.12
N PHE A 509 27.96 18.20 1.21
CA PHE A 509 26.66 18.20 1.87
C PHE A 509 25.74 19.31 1.34
N ARG A 510 26.29 20.53 1.19
CA ARG A 510 25.54 21.67 0.64
C ARG A 510 25.03 21.39 -0.77
N GLN A 511 25.80 20.68 -1.58
CA GLN A 511 25.38 20.29 -2.92
C GLN A 511 24.27 19.23 -2.89
N CYS A 512 24.38 18.23 -2.01
CA CYS A 512 23.38 17.17 -1.84
C CYS A 512 21.99 17.71 -1.44
N ILE A 513 21.92 18.77 -0.64
CA ILE A 513 20.63 19.39 -0.22
C ILE A 513 19.76 19.76 -1.43
N LYS A 514 20.36 20.15 -2.55
CA LYS A 514 19.62 20.49 -3.77
C LYS A 514 18.81 19.31 -4.32
N PHE A 515 19.13 18.08 -3.96
CA PHE A 515 18.50 16.87 -4.48
C PHE A 515 17.47 16.25 -3.55
N LEU A 516 17.17 16.88 -2.40
CA LEU A 516 16.11 16.41 -1.52
C LEU A 516 14.75 16.42 -2.23
N ASP A 517 14.10 15.25 -2.30
CA ASP A 517 12.76 15.08 -2.89
C ASP A 517 11.63 15.55 -1.95
N SER A 518 10.39 15.47 -2.42
CA SER A 518 9.20 15.82 -1.63
C SER A 518 8.79 14.74 -0.61
N TYR A 519 9.24 13.48 -0.77
CA TYR A 519 8.78 12.31 0.00
C TYR A 519 9.73 11.83 1.10
N THR A 520 11.02 12.16 1.02
CA THR A 520 12.11 11.67 1.86
C THR A 520 11.83 12.05 3.29
N LEU A 521 11.66 13.35 3.57
CA LEU A 521 11.42 13.81 4.93
C LEU A 521 10.08 13.35 5.49
N PRO A 522 8.94 13.36 4.77
CA PRO A 522 7.66 12.88 5.33
C PRO A 522 7.64 11.39 5.64
N ARG A 523 8.11 10.54 4.72
CA ARG A 523 7.95 9.09 4.79
C ARG A 523 9.04 8.39 5.60
N ASN A 524 10.24 8.96 5.67
CA ASN A 524 11.44 8.26 6.19
C ASN A 524 11.92 8.93 7.47
N SER A 525 11.46 8.42 8.61
CA SER A 525 11.80 8.96 9.92
C SER A 525 13.27 8.77 10.28
N GLU A 526 13.90 7.71 9.77
CA GLU A 526 15.31 7.41 9.96
C GLU A 526 16.22 8.45 9.31
N VAL A 527 15.86 8.99 8.14
CA VAL A 527 16.62 10.08 7.49
C VAL A 527 16.57 11.33 8.35
N ARG A 528 15.39 11.69 8.89
CA ARG A 528 15.26 12.84 9.81
C ARG A 528 16.10 12.64 11.08
N TYR A 529 16.10 11.43 11.63
CA TYR A 529 16.92 11.10 12.80
C TYR A 529 18.41 11.25 12.50
N LYS A 530 18.92 10.68 11.39
CA LYS A 530 20.33 10.80 10.99
C LYS A 530 20.73 12.25 10.73
N ILE A 531 19.87 13.08 10.14
CA ILE A 531 20.13 14.53 9.98
C ILE A 531 20.28 15.20 11.35
N LYS A 532 19.36 14.92 12.30
CA LYS A 532 19.45 15.45 13.67
C LYS A 532 20.74 15.02 14.34
N GLU A 533 21.06 13.73 14.27
CA GLU A 533 22.24 13.15 14.89
C GLU A 533 23.53 13.75 14.32
N LEU A 534 23.64 13.86 12.99
CA LEU A 534 24.77 14.51 12.32
C LEU A 534 24.90 15.97 12.77
N ALA A 535 23.79 16.71 12.85
CA ALA A 535 23.76 18.10 13.29
C ALA A 535 24.12 18.29 14.77
N ILE A 536 23.87 17.29 15.62
CA ILE A 536 24.24 17.31 17.05
C ILE A 536 25.72 16.96 17.22
N LYS A 537 26.18 15.86 16.60
CA LYS A 537 27.56 15.38 16.70
C LYS A 537 28.55 16.31 16.00
N LYS A 538 28.14 16.91 14.87
CA LYS A 538 28.95 17.80 14.03
C LYS A 538 28.16 19.08 13.71
N PRO A 539 28.10 20.04 14.65
CA PRO A 539 27.27 21.26 14.54
C PRO A 539 27.51 22.10 13.28
N GLN A 540 28.67 21.96 12.64
CA GLN A 540 29.01 22.63 11.39
C GLN A 540 28.02 22.30 10.27
N TYR A 541 27.46 21.09 10.22
CA TYR A 541 26.44 20.74 9.23
C TYR A 541 25.11 21.48 9.46
N LYS A 542 24.73 21.69 10.73
CA LYS A 542 23.58 22.53 11.08
C LYS A 542 23.82 23.99 10.68
N LYS A 543 25.03 24.49 10.91
CA LYS A 543 25.45 25.83 10.48
C LYS A 543 25.37 25.97 8.96
N THR A 544 25.83 24.97 8.19
CA THR A 544 25.72 24.97 6.72
C THR A 544 24.27 25.02 6.23
N LEU A 545 23.33 24.34 6.91
CA LEU A 545 21.90 24.45 6.61
C LEU A 545 21.39 25.87 6.87
N GLN A 546 21.77 26.47 8.00
CA GLN A 546 21.36 27.83 8.38
C GLN A 546 21.92 28.88 7.42
N GLU A 547 23.21 28.79 7.06
CA GLU A 547 23.84 29.66 6.07
C GLU A 547 23.19 29.52 4.69
N SER A 548 22.74 28.32 4.34
CA SER A 548 22.07 28.04 3.06
C SER A 548 20.66 28.63 2.94
N LEU A 549 20.05 29.08 4.04
CA LEU A 549 18.80 29.84 4.03
C LEU A 549 18.94 31.18 3.29
N ASN A 550 20.16 31.73 3.21
CA ASN A 550 20.47 32.96 2.48
C ASN A 550 20.98 32.72 1.05
N SER A 551 20.92 31.48 0.55
CA SER A 551 21.39 31.17 -0.81
C SER A 551 20.51 31.81 -1.89
N LEU A 552 21.13 32.29 -2.96
CA LEU A 552 20.43 32.70 -4.19
C LEU A 552 19.75 31.52 -4.89
N SER A 553 20.26 30.29 -4.72
CA SER A 553 19.64 29.08 -5.26
C SER A 553 18.35 28.77 -4.50
N LYS A 554 17.21 28.99 -5.16
CA LYS A 554 15.87 28.71 -4.61
C LYS A 554 15.74 27.28 -4.08
N LYS A 555 16.21 26.28 -4.85
CA LYS A 555 16.15 24.85 -4.47
C LYS A 555 16.94 24.57 -3.19
N LEU A 556 18.17 25.09 -3.10
CA LEU A 556 19.02 24.94 -1.91
C LEU A 556 18.40 25.61 -0.68
N ARG A 557 17.91 26.86 -0.83
CA ARG A 557 17.27 27.62 0.24
C ARG A 557 16.04 26.91 0.80
N ILE A 558 15.15 26.48 -0.10
CA ILE A 558 13.91 25.78 0.26
C ILE A 558 14.22 24.45 0.92
N ASN A 559 15.07 23.60 0.33
CA ASN A 559 15.36 22.29 0.89
C ASN A 559 16.12 22.37 2.22
N SER A 560 16.99 23.37 2.42
CA SER A 560 17.63 23.63 3.72
C SER A 560 16.60 23.97 4.78
N ALA A 561 15.63 24.84 4.44
CA ALA A 561 14.52 25.17 5.33
C ALA A 561 13.65 23.95 5.62
N ARG A 562 13.36 23.10 4.64
CA ARG A 562 12.60 21.85 4.84
C ARG A 562 13.29 20.90 5.80
N MET A 563 14.60 20.68 5.65
CA MET A 563 15.39 19.83 6.56
C MET A 563 15.39 20.40 7.98
N LEU A 564 15.67 21.70 8.13
CA LEU A 564 15.66 22.36 9.43
C LEU A 564 14.28 22.35 10.07
N PHE A 565 13.21 22.62 9.33
CA PHE A 565 11.84 22.61 9.85
C PHE A 565 11.41 21.21 10.28
N SER A 566 11.76 20.18 9.50
CA SER A 566 11.40 18.79 9.80
C SER A 566 12.21 18.21 10.97
N CYS A 567 13.43 18.70 11.19
CA CYS A 567 14.33 18.19 12.23
C CYS A 567 14.30 19.03 13.50
N PHE A 568 14.15 20.35 13.39
CA PHE A 568 14.21 21.29 14.51
C PHE A 568 13.01 22.25 14.45
N PRO A 569 11.76 21.73 14.55
CA PRO A 569 10.55 22.52 14.34
C PRO A 569 10.33 23.64 15.37
N GLY A 570 11.17 23.76 16.40
CA GLY A 570 11.04 24.75 17.49
C GLY A 570 12.07 25.88 17.49
N GLU A 571 13.06 25.90 16.59
CA GLU A 571 14.30 26.66 16.86
C GLU A 571 14.54 27.93 16.02
N ASN A 572 13.91 28.11 14.86
CA ASN A 572 14.33 29.16 13.92
C ASN A 572 13.15 29.83 13.17
N THR A 573 12.93 31.12 13.44
CA THR A 573 11.86 31.93 12.83
C THR A 573 12.03 32.12 11.31
N LEU A 574 13.26 32.33 10.83
CA LEU A 574 13.56 32.47 9.40
C LEU A 574 13.21 31.18 8.62
N VAL A 575 13.44 30.01 9.23
CA VAL A 575 13.06 28.72 8.63
C VAL A 575 11.55 28.65 8.41
N VAL A 576 10.76 29.03 9.42
CA VAL A 576 9.29 29.07 9.33
C VAL A 576 8.82 30.02 8.25
N GLU A 577 9.39 31.23 8.18
CA GLU A 577 9.06 32.20 7.13
C GLU A 577 9.35 31.66 5.74
N ILE A 578 10.52 31.05 5.51
CA ILE A 578 10.88 30.46 4.22
C ILE A 578 9.90 29.34 3.85
N VAL A 579 9.55 28.48 4.80
CA VAL A 579 8.58 27.40 4.60
C VAL A 579 7.21 27.95 4.19
N ILE A 580 6.70 28.94 4.93
CA ILE A 580 5.39 29.55 4.66
C ILE A 580 5.38 30.25 3.30
N ASN A 581 6.37 31.09 3.02
CA ASN A 581 6.48 31.84 1.77
C ASN A 581 6.73 30.93 0.54
N SER A 582 7.21 29.71 0.76
CA SER A 582 7.48 28.76 -0.31
C SER A 582 6.28 27.86 -0.63
N VAL A 583 5.12 28.07 0.01
CA VAL A 583 3.96 27.17 -0.13
C VAL A 583 3.53 26.92 -1.58
N THR A 584 3.57 27.96 -2.41
CA THR A 584 3.18 27.88 -3.83
C THR A 584 4.09 26.94 -4.61
N ASN A 585 5.37 26.84 -4.24
CA ASN A 585 6.30 25.91 -4.87
C ASN A 585 5.94 24.45 -4.56
N TYR A 586 5.37 24.18 -3.39
CA TYR A 586 4.93 22.83 -3.02
C TYR A 586 3.57 22.48 -3.62
N ILE A 587 2.69 23.47 -3.78
CA ILE A 587 1.37 23.28 -4.38
C ILE A 587 1.48 22.96 -5.87
N HIS A 588 2.40 23.63 -6.58
CA HIS A 588 2.65 23.38 -8.00
C HIS A 588 3.63 22.23 -8.28
N ASP A 589 4.20 21.62 -7.23
CA ASP A 589 5.02 20.42 -7.38
C ASP A 589 4.14 19.19 -7.66
N THR A 590 4.09 18.80 -8.93
CA THR A 590 3.39 17.59 -9.40
C THR A 590 3.97 16.30 -8.83
N HIS A 591 5.14 16.35 -8.19
CA HIS A 591 5.86 15.20 -7.64
C HIS A 591 5.75 15.09 -6.12
N GLY A 592 4.61 15.52 -5.53
CA GLY A 592 4.28 15.17 -4.14
C GLY A 592 4.45 16.26 -3.09
N GLY A 593 4.58 17.54 -3.48
CA GLY A 593 4.69 18.64 -2.52
C GLY A 593 3.54 18.71 -1.51
N HIS A 594 2.36 18.22 -1.87
CA HIS A 594 1.21 18.09 -0.97
C HIS A 594 1.49 17.19 0.25
N GLU A 595 2.30 16.13 0.11
CA GLU A 595 2.60 15.22 1.19
C GLU A 595 3.54 15.86 2.22
N TRP A 596 4.53 16.62 1.74
CA TRP A 596 5.40 17.39 2.62
C TRP A 596 4.62 18.47 3.39
N LEU A 597 3.67 19.15 2.73
CA LEU A 597 2.78 20.10 3.41
C LEU A 597 1.96 19.44 4.52
N ARG A 598 1.36 18.27 4.27
CA ARG A 598 0.62 17.52 5.31
C ARG A 598 1.51 17.13 6.47
N PHE A 599 2.74 16.70 6.19
CA PHE A 599 3.71 16.39 7.22
C PHE A 599 4.08 17.62 8.05
N ALA A 600 4.33 18.77 7.41
CA ALA A 600 4.62 20.03 8.08
C ALA A 600 3.52 20.46 9.05
N LEU A 601 2.24 20.27 8.69
CA LEU A 601 1.10 20.57 9.56
C LEU A 601 1.03 19.69 10.82
N ARG A 602 1.69 18.53 10.84
CA ARG A 602 1.71 17.62 12.00
C ARG A 602 2.85 17.92 12.98
N LEU A 603 3.75 18.85 12.64
CA LEU A 603 4.88 19.19 13.49
C LEU A 603 4.44 20.13 14.61
N SER A 604 4.89 19.83 15.82
CA SER A 604 4.70 20.68 16.99
C SER A 604 5.72 21.82 16.96
N LEU A 605 5.23 23.04 16.76
CA LEU A 605 6.01 24.27 16.75
C LEU A 605 6.23 24.78 18.17
N GLY A 606 7.39 25.39 18.41
CA GLY A 606 7.66 26.08 19.67
C GLY A 606 6.85 27.38 19.80
N GLU A 607 6.55 27.79 21.03
CA GLU A 607 5.74 29.00 21.32
C GLU A 607 6.30 30.26 20.65
N SER A 608 7.63 30.43 20.65
CA SER A 608 8.30 31.57 20.01
C SER A 608 8.02 31.66 18.51
N LEU A 609 7.90 30.51 17.82
CA LEU A 609 7.58 30.45 16.40
C LEU A 609 6.11 30.73 16.15
N ILE A 610 5.22 30.23 17.00
CA ILE A 610 3.78 30.52 16.94
C ILE A 610 3.57 32.03 17.07
N SER A 611 4.16 32.67 18.09
CA SER A 611 4.11 34.13 18.27
C SER A 611 4.67 34.87 17.06
N HIS A 612 5.75 34.38 16.45
CA HIS A 612 6.33 34.98 15.25
C HIS A 612 5.41 34.88 14.02
N ILE A 613 4.74 33.74 13.80
CA ILE A 613 3.76 33.59 12.71
C ILE A 613 2.61 34.57 12.90
N VAL A 614 2.11 34.73 14.14
CA VAL A 614 1.01 35.65 14.46
C VAL A 614 1.39 37.09 14.15
N THR A 615 2.59 37.53 14.53
CA THR A 615 3.03 38.92 14.25
C THR A 615 3.24 39.19 12.76
N LYS A 616 3.53 38.16 11.96
CA LYS A 616 3.76 38.26 10.51
C LYS A 616 2.55 37.93 9.66
N ILE A 617 1.41 37.56 10.25
CA ILE A 617 0.28 36.99 9.50
C ILE A 617 -0.22 37.89 8.37
N GLU A 618 -0.21 39.21 8.59
CA GLU A 618 -0.65 40.22 7.62
C GLU A 618 0.39 40.48 6.51
N THR A 619 1.62 40.02 6.66
CA THR A 619 2.70 40.21 5.68
C THR A 619 2.80 39.08 4.66
N PHE A 620 2.12 37.95 4.92
CA PHE A 620 2.14 36.80 4.03
C PHE A 620 1.20 36.99 2.82
N SER A 621 1.60 36.50 1.65
CA SER A 621 0.74 36.45 0.47
C SER A 621 -0.49 35.56 0.72
N SER A 622 -1.57 35.74 -0.04
CA SER A 622 -2.85 35.00 0.09
C SER A 622 -2.70 33.50 0.40
N THR A 623 -1.99 32.75 -0.45
CA THR A 623 -1.76 31.30 -0.25
C THR A 623 -0.88 31.01 0.97
N SER A 624 0.17 31.81 1.19
CA SER A 624 1.09 31.68 2.33
C SER A 624 0.38 31.95 3.65
N LYS A 625 -0.50 32.96 3.68
CA LYS A 625 -1.36 33.32 4.80
C LYS A 625 -2.33 32.17 5.13
N THR A 626 -2.97 31.60 4.11
CA THR A 626 -3.84 30.43 4.28
C THR A 626 -3.10 29.25 4.92
N PHE A 627 -1.88 28.96 4.46
CA PHE A 627 -1.04 27.90 5.04
C PHE A 627 -0.57 28.23 6.47
N ALA A 628 -0.17 29.48 6.73
CA ALA A 628 0.22 29.95 8.05
C ALA A 628 -0.92 29.82 9.08
N LEU A 629 -2.13 30.23 8.69
CA LEU A 629 -3.34 30.07 9.52
C LEU A 629 -3.65 28.60 9.78
N THR A 630 -3.44 27.74 8.78
CA THR A 630 -3.61 26.28 8.95
C THR A 630 -2.57 25.70 9.92
N LEU A 631 -1.31 26.12 9.82
CA LEU A 631 -0.25 25.74 10.76
C LEU A 631 -0.59 26.14 12.21
N LEU A 632 -1.08 27.37 12.41
CA LEU A 632 -1.52 27.85 13.73
C LEU A 632 -2.63 26.98 14.32
N LEU A 633 -3.66 26.67 13.52
CA LEU A 633 -4.78 25.83 13.95
C LEU A 633 -4.32 24.43 14.37
N HIS A 634 -3.45 23.80 13.57
CA HIS A 634 -2.89 22.47 13.89
C HIS A 634 -2.00 22.48 15.14
N ASN A 635 -1.39 23.62 15.46
CA ASN A 635 -0.62 23.84 16.69
C ASN A 635 -1.48 24.33 17.86
N LYS A 636 -2.80 24.12 17.79
CA LYS A 636 -3.78 24.44 18.86
C LYS A 636 -3.84 25.94 19.22
N TYR A 637 -3.40 26.82 18.33
CA TYR A 637 -3.55 28.25 18.53
C TYR A 637 -4.99 28.68 18.21
N THR A 638 -5.63 29.41 19.12
CA THR A 638 -7.00 29.90 18.95
C THR A 638 -7.03 31.09 17.98
N LEU A 639 -7.55 30.86 16.78
CA LEU A 639 -7.79 31.92 15.80
C LEU A 639 -9.00 32.76 16.21
N ASN A 640 -8.90 34.08 16.05
CA ASN A 640 -10.07 34.97 16.20
C ASN A 640 -11.04 34.81 15.02
N ASN A 641 -12.27 35.31 15.16
CA ASN A 641 -13.31 35.15 14.14
C ASN A 641 -12.93 35.71 12.76
N ASP A 642 -12.11 36.77 12.71
CA ASP A 642 -11.68 37.38 11.46
C ASP A 642 -10.67 36.50 10.73
N LEU A 643 -9.61 36.06 11.42
CA LEU A 643 -8.61 35.13 10.89
C LEU A 643 -9.24 33.78 10.51
N TYR A 644 -10.25 33.32 11.23
CA TYR A 644 -10.99 32.10 10.90
C TYR A 644 -11.78 32.26 9.59
N LYS A 645 -12.43 33.41 9.36
CA LYS A 645 -13.08 33.71 8.09
C LYS A 645 -12.07 33.78 6.94
N GLN A 646 -10.93 34.44 7.16
CA GLN A 646 -9.87 34.52 6.16
C GLN A 646 -9.31 33.12 5.80
N LEU A 647 -9.15 32.24 6.79
CA LEU A 647 -8.78 30.84 6.57
C LEU A 647 -9.82 30.10 5.70
N ILE A 648 -11.11 30.20 6.03
CA ILE A 648 -12.18 29.55 5.25
C ILE A 648 -12.18 30.05 3.81
N VAL A 649 -12.12 31.37 3.60
CA VAL A 649 -12.08 31.96 2.26
C VAL A 649 -10.84 31.49 1.48
N GLY A 650 -9.68 31.47 2.13
CA GLY A 650 -8.44 30.99 1.53
C GLY A 650 -8.49 29.51 1.15
N LEU A 651 -9.04 28.64 2.00
CA LEU A 651 -9.21 27.20 1.73
C LEU A 651 -10.25 26.91 0.65
N LEU A 652 -11.23 27.79 0.43
CA LEU A 652 -12.21 27.67 -0.66
C LEU A 652 -11.67 28.25 -1.98
N GLY A 653 -10.71 29.18 -1.92
CA GLY A 653 -10.08 29.85 -3.06
C GLY A 653 -8.71 29.27 -3.43
N GLU A 654 -7.69 30.13 -3.46
CA GLU A 654 -6.33 29.81 -3.96
C GLU A 654 -5.59 28.75 -3.11
N GLY A 655 -6.00 28.54 -1.86
CA GLY A 655 -5.48 27.53 -0.96
C GLY A 655 -6.24 26.20 -0.99
N ARG A 656 -7.12 25.96 -1.98
CA ARG A 656 -7.96 24.76 -2.06
C ARG A 656 -7.21 23.44 -1.96
N ILE A 657 -5.99 23.36 -2.46
CA ILE A 657 -5.14 22.15 -2.36
C ILE A 657 -4.68 21.89 -0.92
N ILE A 658 -4.55 22.93 -0.09
CA ILE A 658 -4.29 22.81 1.36
C ILE A 658 -5.55 22.21 2.03
N GLY A 659 -6.75 22.65 1.61
CA GLY A 659 -8.06 22.23 2.15
C GLY A 659 -8.59 20.87 1.69
N GLN A 660 -8.40 20.48 0.43
CA GLN A 660 -8.80 19.16 -0.13
C GLN A 660 -8.15 17.98 0.60
N ASN A 661 -7.09 18.24 1.36
CA ASN A 661 -6.37 17.27 2.16
C ASN A 661 -6.94 17.08 3.58
N TRP A 662 -8.04 17.76 3.94
CA TRP A 662 -8.65 17.70 5.28
C TRP A 662 -9.64 16.53 5.44
N GLY A 663 -10.12 15.92 4.35
CA GLY A 663 -11.16 14.88 4.37
C GLY A 663 -10.72 13.46 4.77
N TYR A 664 -9.63 13.30 5.52
CA TYR A 664 -9.10 12.01 5.99
C TYR A 664 -8.79 12.02 7.50
N ILE A 665 -9.68 12.58 8.31
CA ILE A 665 -9.75 12.34 9.76
C ILE A 665 -11.09 11.70 10.06
#